data_AF-A0A7X8QM78-F1
#
_entry.id   AF-A0A7X8QM78-F1
#
_cell.length_a   1.000
_cell.length_b   1.000
_cell.length_c   1.000
_cell.angle_alpha   90.00
_cell.angle_beta   90.00
_cell.angle_gamma   90.00
#
_symmetry.space_group_name_H-M   'P 1'
#
loop_
_entity.id
_entity.type
_entity.pdbx_description
1 polymer ?
#
loop_
_entity_poly.entity_id
_entity_poly.type
_entity_poly.pdbx_seq_one_letter_code
_entity_poly.pdbx_strand_id
1 'polypeptide(L)'
;MARCIKCNNELKPGNEFCSKCGTANKQIVKSTPGFSCPGCGANIPEGIINCTNCGRPVPQTISSIQTQSIACPSCGAYNYPDTSYCMSCGRPMPTVAEIQKQQIYSARPVRKSKNALIFSGVAVVLIITLIVGLWKPGYIWQWIDNDRIVRTEKNIVENKGKNNKENSGSNANADSNQDVSVLSEEWMSEYLSTDPGTNPAPMPISGTKTFKATPTDGLTISASENALDKEREFTAEKISDDKIMNITEQYVDANWLLLGGFKVNGGMNSDERMPGLINVEMDLSKLDIDQELWEFAQAIRIGDDGSVSLLPSKVNGSVLSCQTSQNSIIGAIIIGLAAGTGVQHLIERGHEGLDSLYMGIKFHHIVYKGENASYDVYWPETLLSAELKQYSEKIATIMEKYGLNPNGSLNFAAIQATKDFKSGYEMMGYLNGIKKALYSDPDYVELARKMKDVDWSQANYWPAEVVQTTRALGLADTYLFGVRGFDTPGYNVDIVVLDKWPEGHGKETLGISMNLYTYRPFIHINAGNKTKMPHSATGKGTVATSNLILTITHELFHVVQSRAVTFDSDEFTMFWEAMAVSLEKEAFDYFSSEAGGKVIDPTQTTVLTDRNYFEYLYSRSLLEPSLWNNNGDNKEYLRNHGYIASHWIDFLRDRYYAGNPNDFIASLLKRFSLSSRVSGDIFNLMLRQQTANSTDPSFGQPYSKDFIAFCQKNYNAMYSRIQYTTPKIEDIKLDADNPMAEINIKWQPLSIAFQDFRIDSKGADGKPVEYRLAVKGKLPWDNYFITRNFVDGSKTTTVDFDKEIFMLPVSTSGLITLMEIQAQIEEVTADEQSATYQVYLLRQPEEPTIEIDEDYLVITPPDWSIPDPRDILSGYDIIITGPGGAEYRHREEVSLAEVEIPLKDIKPKDKSKVSEDEEDEYTAYIVERIDMPDGSSEYGPNGKVAKLGDELRFEDVIGQYDMVQNVSNFQTP
;
A
#
# COMPACT_ATOMS: atom_id res chain seq x y z
N MET A 1 -9.10 37.89 -31.85
CA MET A 1 -8.06 37.84 -32.91
C MET A 1 -6.78 37.32 -32.28
N ALA A 2 -6.15 36.28 -32.85
CA ALA A 2 -4.98 35.63 -32.24
C ALA A 2 -3.69 36.41 -32.52
N ARG A 3 -2.77 36.48 -31.54
CA ARG A 3 -1.46 37.13 -31.65
C ARG A 3 -0.33 36.14 -31.41
N CYS A 4 0.80 36.35 -32.07
CA CYS A 4 1.96 35.46 -31.97
C CYS A 4 2.60 35.54 -30.57
N ILE A 5 2.72 34.40 -29.89
CA ILE A 5 3.30 34.31 -28.53
C ILE A 5 4.74 34.86 -28.43
N LYS A 6 5.49 34.86 -29.55
CA LYS A 6 6.91 35.27 -29.55
C LYS A 6 7.13 36.74 -29.90
N CYS A 7 6.32 37.32 -30.78
CA CYS A 7 6.54 38.69 -31.28
C CYS A 7 5.32 39.60 -31.22
N ASN A 8 4.22 39.09 -30.66
CA ASN A 8 2.92 39.75 -30.47
C ASN A 8 2.26 40.31 -31.74
N ASN A 9 2.75 39.90 -32.93
CA ASN A 9 2.18 40.29 -34.21
C ASN A 9 0.83 39.60 -34.42
N GLU A 10 -0.12 40.31 -35.04
CA GLU A 10 -1.45 39.78 -35.34
C GLU A 10 -1.38 38.66 -36.39
N LEU A 11 -2.11 37.58 -36.16
CA LEU A 11 -2.08 36.37 -36.99
C LEU A 11 -3.31 36.30 -37.88
N LYS A 12 -3.08 36.13 -39.19
CA LYS A 12 -4.16 35.86 -40.16
C LYS A 12 -4.69 34.43 -39.98
N PRO A 13 -6.02 34.21 -39.97
CA PRO A 13 -6.60 32.86 -39.86
C PRO A 13 -6.11 31.94 -40.99
N GLY A 14 -5.69 30.72 -40.65
CA GLY A 14 -5.27 29.68 -41.60
C GLY A 14 -3.76 29.60 -41.90
N ASN A 15 -2.94 30.52 -41.38
CA ASN A 15 -1.49 30.43 -41.53
C ASN A 15 -0.84 29.64 -40.38
N GLU A 16 -0.12 28.57 -40.72
CA GLU A 16 0.58 27.69 -39.78
C GLU A 16 1.78 28.36 -39.09
N PHE A 17 2.31 29.45 -39.65
CA PHE A 17 3.47 30.18 -39.11
C PHE A 17 3.24 31.69 -39.11
N CYS A 18 3.77 32.38 -38.10
CA CYS A 18 3.77 33.83 -38.03
C CYS A 18 4.62 34.42 -39.16
N SER A 19 4.01 35.22 -40.03
CA SER A 19 4.67 35.84 -41.18
C SER A 19 5.80 36.82 -40.83
N LYS A 20 5.89 37.26 -39.56
CA LYS A 20 6.90 38.22 -39.10
C LYS A 20 8.12 37.57 -38.45
N CYS A 21 7.95 36.47 -37.71
CA CYS A 21 9.05 35.86 -36.96
C CYS A 21 9.21 34.35 -37.17
N GLY A 22 8.40 33.74 -38.05
CA GLY A 22 8.46 32.32 -38.39
C GLY A 22 7.97 31.35 -37.30
N THR A 23 7.47 31.84 -36.15
CA THR A 23 7.00 30.98 -35.05
C THR A 23 5.71 30.26 -35.44
N ALA A 24 5.65 28.94 -35.25
CA ALA A 24 4.49 28.11 -35.56
C ALA A 24 3.27 28.48 -34.71
N ASN A 25 2.12 28.66 -35.35
CA ASN A 25 0.85 29.04 -34.73
C ASN A 25 -0.02 27.80 -34.49
N LYS A 26 0.09 27.19 -33.31
CA LYS A 26 -0.65 25.94 -32.96
C LYS A 26 -2.08 26.17 -32.41
N GLN A 27 -2.59 27.40 -32.40
CA GLN A 27 -3.80 27.73 -31.63
C GLN A 27 -5.14 27.73 -32.39
N ILE A 28 -5.22 27.32 -33.67
CA ILE A 28 -6.52 27.18 -34.34
C ILE A 28 -6.55 25.94 -35.25
N VAL A 29 -6.71 24.76 -34.64
CA VAL A 29 -7.33 23.60 -35.30
C VAL A 29 -8.50 23.18 -34.42
N LYS A 30 -9.69 23.09 -35.02
CA LYS A 30 -10.97 22.80 -34.36
C LYS A 30 -10.87 21.59 -33.44
N SER A 31 -11.41 21.77 -32.24
CA SER A 31 -11.60 20.80 -31.16
C SER A 31 -12.43 19.58 -31.61
N THR A 32 -11.85 18.39 -31.47
CA THR A 32 -12.58 17.14 -31.27
C THR A 32 -12.36 16.73 -29.80
N PRO A 33 -13.33 16.14 -29.09
CA PRO A 33 -13.14 15.70 -27.71
C PRO A 33 -12.03 14.66 -27.67
N GLY A 34 -10.95 14.96 -26.95
CA GLY A 34 -9.78 14.09 -26.83
C GLY A 34 -9.32 14.11 -25.38
N PHE A 35 -8.95 12.94 -24.89
CA PHE A 35 -8.44 12.73 -23.55
C PHE A 35 -7.00 13.23 -23.46
N SER A 36 -6.65 13.97 -22.40
CA SER A 36 -5.27 14.42 -22.19
C SER A 36 -4.43 13.33 -21.55
N CYS A 37 -3.24 13.06 -22.12
CA CYS A 37 -2.31 12.07 -21.59
C CYS A 37 -1.90 12.40 -20.15
N PRO A 38 -2.13 11.51 -19.17
CA PRO A 38 -1.73 11.76 -17.79
C PRO A 38 -0.21 11.79 -17.60
N GLY A 39 0.56 11.29 -18.57
CA GLY A 39 2.03 11.30 -18.52
C GLY A 39 2.69 12.57 -19.01
N CYS A 40 2.11 13.27 -20.00
CA CYS A 40 2.77 14.42 -20.63
C CYS A 40 1.83 15.58 -21.00
N GLY A 41 0.54 15.49 -20.67
CA GLY A 41 -0.46 16.51 -20.96
C GLY A 41 -0.84 16.65 -22.44
N ALA A 42 -0.31 15.81 -23.34
CA ALA A 42 -0.66 15.86 -24.75
C ALA A 42 -2.12 15.41 -24.98
N ASN A 43 -2.88 16.15 -25.79
CA ASN A 43 -4.22 15.72 -26.20
C ASN A 43 -4.14 14.50 -27.12
N ILE A 44 -4.80 13.42 -26.72
CA ILE A 44 -4.84 12.15 -27.42
C ILE A 44 -6.25 11.94 -28.01
N PRO A 45 -6.36 11.59 -29.31
CA PRO A 45 -7.63 11.17 -29.90
C PRO A 45 -8.20 9.92 -29.21
N GLU A 46 -9.54 9.80 -29.16
CA GLU A 46 -10.21 8.58 -28.68
C GLU A 46 -9.74 7.32 -29.43
N GLY A 47 -9.61 6.20 -28.70
CA GLY A 47 -9.23 4.89 -29.25
C GLY A 47 -7.73 4.60 -29.32
N ILE A 48 -6.86 5.58 -29.01
CA ILE A 48 -5.41 5.37 -28.94
C ILE A 48 -5.01 4.74 -27.59
N ILE A 49 -4.37 3.56 -27.66
CA ILE A 49 -4.01 2.76 -26.48
C ILE A 49 -2.75 3.30 -25.80
N ASN A 50 -1.79 3.81 -26.57
CA ASN A 50 -0.53 4.39 -26.06
C ASN A 50 -0.36 5.81 -26.60
N CYS A 51 0.00 6.74 -25.71
CA CYS A 51 0.29 8.11 -26.09
C CYS A 51 1.40 8.16 -27.14
N THR A 52 1.10 8.73 -28.30
CA THR A 52 2.08 8.88 -29.40
C THR A 52 3.20 9.88 -29.07
N ASN A 53 3.07 10.65 -27.98
CA ASN A 53 4.05 11.64 -27.56
C ASN A 53 5.01 11.13 -26.48
N CYS A 54 4.52 10.38 -25.47
CA CYS A 54 5.37 9.88 -24.38
C CYS A 54 5.37 8.36 -24.19
N GLY A 55 4.65 7.61 -25.04
CA GLY A 55 4.61 6.14 -25.02
C GLY A 55 3.77 5.52 -23.90
N ARG A 56 3.22 6.31 -22.97
CA ARG A 56 2.43 5.79 -21.84
C ARG A 56 1.03 5.31 -22.27
N PRO A 57 0.53 4.20 -21.70
CA PRO A 57 -0.83 3.73 -21.96
C PRO A 57 -1.89 4.71 -21.44
N VAL A 58 -3.01 4.78 -22.15
CA VAL A 58 -4.10 5.73 -21.92
C VAL A 58 -5.30 4.97 -21.33
N PRO A 59 -5.85 5.36 -20.17
CA PRO A 59 -7.02 4.70 -19.59
C PRO A 59 -8.23 4.82 -20.54
N GLN A 60 -8.82 3.71 -20.95
CA GLN A 60 -10.05 3.73 -21.74
C GLN A 60 -11.26 3.57 -20.81
N THR A 61 -12.13 4.58 -20.77
CA THR A 61 -13.47 4.47 -20.18
C THR A 61 -14.33 3.58 -21.08
N ILE A 62 -14.35 2.27 -20.81
CA ILE A 62 -15.30 1.36 -21.44
C ILE A 62 -16.61 1.47 -20.66
N SER A 63 -17.62 2.08 -21.28
CA SER A 63 -18.99 2.08 -20.79
C SER A 63 -19.51 0.65 -20.74
N SER A 64 -19.77 0.13 -19.54
CA SER A 64 -20.28 -1.22 -19.33
C SER A 64 -21.73 -1.34 -19.81
N ILE A 65 -21.96 -2.07 -20.89
CA ILE A 65 -23.25 -2.73 -21.14
C ILE A 65 -22.97 -4.23 -21.07
N GLN A 66 -23.22 -4.83 -19.90
CA GLN A 66 -23.31 -6.28 -19.75
C GLN A 66 -24.49 -6.77 -20.59
N THR A 67 -24.21 -7.33 -21.77
CA THR A 67 -25.13 -8.23 -22.46
C THR A 67 -24.56 -9.62 -22.36
N GLN A 68 -25.20 -10.48 -21.56
CA GLN A 68 -24.82 -11.90 -21.44
C GLN A 68 -24.88 -12.52 -22.85
N SER A 69 -23.76 -13.07 -23.32
CA SER A 69 -23.68 -13.74 -24.61
C SER A 69 -23.47 -15.25 -24.40
N ILE A 70 -24.06 -16.05 -25.28
CA ILE A 70 -23.96 -17.52 -25.27
C ILE A 70 -23.05 -17.97 -26.42
N ALA A 71 -22.05 -18.78 -26.10
CA ALA A 71 -21.18 -19.36 -27.11
C ALA A 71 -21.92 -20.48 -27.87
N CYS A 72 -21.82 -20.47 -29.20
CA CYS A 72 -22.35 -21.53 -30.03
C CYS A 72 -21.55 -22.82 -29.79
N PRO A 73 -22.18 -23.93 -29.35
CA PRO A 73 -21.45 -25.16 -29.03
C PRO A 73 -20.82 -25.84 -30.26
N SER A 74 -21.18 -25.44 -31.47
CA SER A 74 -20.59 -25.97 -32.71
C SER A 74 -19.37 -25.20 -33.22
N CYS A 75 -19.27 -23.89 -32.97
CA CYS A 75 -18.22 -23.05 -33.57
C CYS A 75 -17.56 -22.05 -32.62
N GLY A 76 -18.03 -21.95 -31.37
CA GLY A 76 -17.50 -21.04 -30.35
C GLY A 76 -17.90 -19.58 -30.51
N ALA A 77 -18.55 -19.17 -31.60
CA ALA A 77 -18.98 -17.78 -31.79
C ALA A 77 -20.02 -17.37 -30.73
N TYR A 78 -19.88 -16.18 -30.15
CA TYR A 78 -20.82 -15.63 -29.18
C TYR A 78 -22.06 -15.07 -29.90
N ASN A 79 -23.25 -15.44 -29.41
CA ASN A 79 -24.53 -15.00 -29.94
C ASN A 79 -25.39 -14.47 -28.78
N TYR A 80 -26.45 -13.71 -29.10
CA TYR A 80 -27.39 -13.27 -28.07
C TYR A 80 -28.23 -14.46 -27.55
N PRO A 81 -28.63 -14.46 -26.26
CA PRO A 81 -29.30 -15.60 -25.62
C PRO A 81 -30.63 -16.01 -26.25
N ASP A 82 -31.25 -15.13 -27.02
CA ASP A 82 -32.54 -15.27 -27.70
C ASP A 82 -32.41 -15.66 -29.19
N THR A 83 -31.18 -15.79 -29.72
CA THR A 83 -30.96 -16.22 -31.10
C THR A 83 -31.31 -17.70 -31.29
N SER A 84 -32.25 -18.01 -32.18
CA SER A 84 -32.62 -19.42 -32.49
C SER A 84 -31.55 -20.15 -33.30
N TYR A 85 -30.69 -19.41 -34.01
CA TYR A 85 -29.59 -19.93 -34.82
C TYR A 85 -28.35 -19.06 -34.62
N CYS A 86 -27.17 -19.69 -34.63
CA CYS A 86 -25.90 -19.00 -34.56
C CYS A 86 -25.73 -18.09 -35.78
N MET A 87 -25.50 -16.80 -35.54
CA MET A 87 -25.30 -15.78 -36.57
C MET A 87 -24.02 -15.99 -37.37
N SER A 88 -23.04 -16.74 -36.83
CA SER A 88 -21.76 -17.00 -37.48
C SER A 88 -21.72 -18.29 -38.31
N CYS A 89 -22.39 -19.36 -37.88
CA CYS A 89 -22.35 -20.66 -38.58
C CYS A 89 -23.72 -21.22 -39.00
N GLY A 90 -24.82 -20.53 -38.69
CA GLY A 90 -26.18 -20.90 -39.08
C GLY A 90 -26.80 -22.10 -38.34
N ARG A 91 -26.08 -22.73 -37.41
CA ARG A 91 -26.58 -23.90 -36.65
C ARG A 91 -27.51 -23.49 -35.49
N PRO A 92 -28.55 -24.27 -35.18
CA PRO A 92 -29.49 -23.94 -34.12
C PRO A 92 -28.81 -23.84 -32.75
N MET A 93 -29.22 -22.87 -31.94
CA MET A 93 -28.72 -22.69 -30.57
C MET A 93 -29.54 -23.53 -29.57
N PRO A 94 -28.93 -24.02 -28.47
CA PRO A 94 -29.66 -24.73 -27.43
C PRO A 94 -30.70 -23.83 -26.77
N THR A 95 -31.86 -24.39 -26.43
CA THR A 95 -32.89 -23.63 -25.71
C THR A 95 -32.48 -23.40 -24.25
N VAL A 96 -32.96 -22.33 -23.62
CA VAL A 96 -32.67 -21.98 -22.21
C VAL A 96 -32.97 -23.16 -21.25
N ALA A 97 -33.97 -23.97 -21.56
CA ALA A 97 -34.34 -25.16 -20.79
C ALA A 97 -33.30 -26.31 -20.88
N GLU A 98 -32.56 -26.41 -21.99
CA GLU A 98 -31.52 -27.44 -22.19
C GLU A 98 -30.23 -27.08 -21.45
N ILE A 99 -29.93 -25.79 -21.30
CA ILE A 99 -28.76 -25.26 -20.58
C ILE A 99 -28.86 -25.57 -19.08
N GLN A 100 -30.05 -25.40 -18.48
CA GLN A 100 -30.26 -25.70 -17.06
C GLN A 100 -30.13 -27.20 -16.73
N LYS A 101 -30.42 -28.09 -17.69
CA LYS A 101 -30.29 -29.54 -17.49
C LYS A 101 -28.84 -30.03 -17.47
N GLN A 102 -27.92 -29.37 -18.18
CA GLN A 102 -26.51 -29.77 -18.22
C GLN A 102 -25.73 -29.37 -16.95
N GLN A 103 -26.16 -28.33 -16.23
CA GLN A 103 -25.55 -27.90 -14.97
C GLN A 103 -25.85 -28.83 -13.78
N ILE A 104 -26.87 -29.70 -13.90
CA ILE A 104 -27.28 -30.62 -12.82
C ILE A 104 -26.50 -31.95 -12.85
N TYR A 105 -25.86 -32.31 -13.97
CA TYR A 105 -25.16 -33.60 -14.13
C TYR A 105 -23.64 -33.57 -13.81
N SER A 106 -23.04 -32.40 -13.52
CA SER A 106 -21.61 -32.26 -13.22
C SER A 106 -21.21 -32.44 -11.75
N ALA A 107 -22.17 -32.60 -10.83
CA ALA A 107 -21.89 -32.96 -9.43
C ALA A 107 -21.90 -34.49 -9.25
N ARG A 108 -20.74 -35.16 -9.35
CA ARG A 108 -20.58 -36.53 -8.83
C ARG A 108 -20.14 -36.49 -7.37
N PRO A 109 -20.69 -37.36 -6.48
CA PRO A 109 -20.36 -37.36 -5.07
C PRO A 109 -18.99 -38.00 -4.79
N VAL A 110 -18.20 -37.32 -3.93
CA VAL A 110 -16.95 -37.84 -3.36
C VAL A 110 -17.22 -39.14 -2.58
N ARG A 111 -16.42 -40.17 -2.84
CA ARG A 111 -16.54 -41.49 -2.21
C ARG A 111 -16.15 -41.35 -0.72
N LYS A 112 -17.14 -41.45 0.18
CA LYS A 112 -16.94 -41.34 1.64
C LYS A 112 -15.95 -42.39 2.15
N SER A 113 -14.90 -41.95 2.85
CA SER A 113 -14.04 -42.82 3.65
C SER A 113 -14.80 -43.32 4.88
N LYS A 114 -14.47 -44.53 5.36
CA LYS A 114 -15.12 -45.19 6.52
C LYS A 114 -14.96 -44.42 7.84
N ASN A 115 -14.17 -43.34 7.87
CA ASN A 115 -13.92 -42.53 9.06
C ASN A 115 -14.96 -41.41 9.30
N ALA A 116 -15.84 -41.14 8.32
CA ALA A 116 -16.86 -40.09 8.43
C ALA A 116 -17.89 -40.33 9.55
N LEU A 117 -18.06 -41.59 10.00
CA LEU A 117 -19.00 -41.96 11.08
C LEU A 117 -18.49 -41.59 12.48
N ILE A 118 -17.16 -41.46 12.66
CA ILE A 118 -16.55 -41.04 13.93
C ILE A 118 -16.59 -39.50 14.04
N PHE A 119 -16.31 -38.79 12.94
CA PHE A 119 -16.39 -37.32 12.90
C PHE A 119 -17.82 -36.79 13.03
N SER A 120 -18.84 -37.49 12.52
CA SER A 120 -20.23 -37.07 12.73
C SER A 120 -20.67 -37.26 14.19
N GLY A 121 -20.12 -38.26 14.90
CA GLY A 121 -20.36 -38.44 16.33
C GLY A 121 -19.77 -37.31 17.17
N VAL A 122 -18.52 -36.92 16.88
CA VAL A 122 -17.84 -35.80 17.58
C VAL A 122 -18.49 -34.46 17.26
N ALA A 123 -18.88 -34.21 16.00
CA ALA A 123 -19.60 -32.99 15.62
C ALA A 123 -20.98 -32.91 16.28
N VAL A 124 -21.71 -34.02 16.37
CA VAL A 124 -23.01 -34.07 17.08
C VAL A 124 -22.82 -33.87 18.58
N VAL A 125 -21.77 -34.43 19.19
CA VAL A 125 -21.44 -34.17 20.60
C VAL A 125 -21.08 -32.71 20.81
N LEU A 126 -20.27 -32.10 19.92
CA LEU A 126 -19.88 -30.68 19.99
C LEU A 126 -21.08 -29.75 19.83
N ILE A 127 -21.97 -30.04 18.88
CA ILE A 127 -23.22 -29.31 18.65
C ILE A 127 -24.15 -29.49 19.85
N ILE A 128 -24.26 -30.68 20.43
CA ILE A 128 -25.05 -30.92 21.64
C ILE A 128 -24.43 -30.19 22.84
N THR A 129 -23.11 -30.15 23.01
CA THR A 129 -22.46 -29.36 24.08
C THR A 129 -22.60 -27.86 23.85
N LEU A 130 -22.61 -27.37 22.62
CA LEU A 130 -22.90 -25.98 22.29
C LEU A 130 -24.36 -25.63 22.58
N ILE A 131 -25.31 -26.48 22.18
CA ILE A 131 -26.75 -26.27 22.41
C ILE A 131 -27.10 -26.41 23.90
N VAL A 132 -26.51 -27.36 24.62
CA VAL A 132 -26.73 -27.53 26.07
C VAL A 132 -25.97 -26.48 26.89
N GLY A 133 -24.79 -26.04 26.42
CA GLY A 133 -24.00 -24.97 27.04
C GLY A 133 -24.65 -23.58 26.93
N LEU A 134 -25.43 -23.33 25.86
CA LEU A 134 -26.17 -22.09 25.67
C LEU A 134 -27.46 -21.96 26.52
N TRP A 135 -27.79 -22.96 27.34
CA TRP A 135 -29.03 -22.96 28.14
C TRP A 135 -28.85 -22.82 29.67
N LYS A 136 -27.68 -22.37 30.13
CA LYS A 136 -27.50 -21.86 31.52
C LYS A 136 -26.58 -20.63 31.57
N PRO A 137 -27.13 -19.41 31.69
CA PRO A 137 -26.33 -18.20 31.86
C PRO A 137 -25.76 -18.19 33.28
N GLY A 138 -24.45 -18.41 33.42
CA GLY A 138 -23.78 -18.26 34.72
C GLY A 138 -22.53 -19.08 35.00
N TYR A 139 -21.96 -19.84 34.05
CA TYR A 139 -20.81 -20.72 34.36
C TYR A 139 -19.59 -20.67 33.42
N ILE A 140 -19.53 -19.73 32.46
CA ILE A 140 -18.33 -19.49 31.63
C ILE A 140 -17.95 -18.01 31.69
N TRP A 141 -17.57 -17.54 32.88
CA TRP A 141 -16.92 -16.24 33.10
C TRP A 141 -15.95 -16.26 34.30
N GLN A 142 -15.41 -17.43 34.66
CA GLN A 142 -14.64 -17.57 35.90
C GLN A 142 -13.31 -18.33 35.79
N TRP A 143 -12.66 -18.36 34.61
CA TRP A 143 -11.33 -18.99 34.48
C TRP A 143 -10.38 -18.28 33.48
N ILE A 144 -10.51 -16.96 33.33
CA ILE A 144 -9.38 -16.11 32.91
C ILE A 144 -9.18 -15.10 34.05
N ASP A 145 -8.42 -15.53 35.05
CA ASP A 145 -7.90 -14.64 36.08
C ASP A 145 -6.91 -13.68 35.42
N ASN A 146 -7.38 -12.47 35.23
CA ASN A 146 -6.72 -11.34 34.64
C ASN A 146 -5.88 -10.62 35.70
N ASP A 147 -4.93 -11.34 36.33
CA ASP A 147 -4.21 -10.83 37.50
C ASP A 147 -2.69 -10.93 37.32
N ARG A 148 -2.18 -10.24 36.30
CA ARG A 148 -0.78 -9.76 36.21
C ARG A 148 -0.64 -8.75 35.06
N ILE A 149 -1.11 -7.51 35.25
CA ILE A 149 -0.57 -6.24 34.69
C ILE A 149 -1.23 -5.01 35.37
N VAL A 150 -1.75 -5.13 36.60
CA VAL A 150 -2.20 -3.96 37.39
C VAL A 150 -1.48 -3.90 38.73
N ARG A 151 -0.14 -3.78 38.69
CA ARG A 151 0.67 -3.38 39.86
C ARG A 151 1.93 -2.63 39.45
N THR A 152 1.82 -1.44 38.85
CA THR A 152 2.87 -0.41 39.01
C THR A 152 2.39 1.05 38.85
N GLU A 153 1.10 1.36 38.92
CA GLU A 153 0.62 2.77 38.85
C GLU A 153 -0.14 3.25 40.09
N LYS A 154 -0.14 2.49 41.18
CA LYS A 154 -0.86 2.85 42.41
C LYS A 154 0.02 3.15 43.62
N ASN A 155 1.25 3.61 43.39
CA ASN A 155 2.09 4.18 44.45
C ASN A 155 2.70 5.49 43.93
N ILE A 156 2.00 6.62 44.11
CA ILE A 156 2.59 7.97 44.31
C ILE A 156 1.52 8.98 44.75
N VAL A 157 0.22 8.69 44.67
CA VAL A 157 -0.83 9.57 45.23
C VAL A 157 -1.48 8.92 46.44
N GLU A 158 -0.86 9.09 47.61
CA GLU A 158 -1.51 9.28 48.93
C GLU A 158 -0.45 9.28 50.04
N ASN A 159 0.18 10.43 50.25
CA ASN A 159 0.73 10.76 51.57
C ASN A 159 0.63 12.27 51.79
N LYS A 160 -0.58 12.75 52.09
CA LYS A 160 -0.79 14.06 52.72
C LYS A 160 -1.05 13.84 54.19
N GLY A 161 -0.15 14.38 55.03
CA GLY A 161 -0.45 14.62 56.43
C GLY A 161 0.74 14.61 57.36
N LYS A 162 1.64 15.62 57.27
CA LYS A 162 2.17 16.28 58.47
C LYS A 162 2.89 17.59 58.14
N ASN A 163 2.40 18.62 58.81
CA ASN A 163 2.81 20.02 58.82
C ASN A 163 4.32 20.27 58.84
N ASN A 164 4.78 21.26 58.06
CA ASN A 164 5.55 22.37 58.62
C ASN A 164 5.51 23.61 57.71
N LYS A 165 5.57 24.76 58.38
CA LYS A 165 5.34 26.14 57.94
C LYS A 165 6.34 26.69 56.92
N GLU A 166 5.82 27.66 56.15
CA GLU A 166 6.45 28.91 55.66
C GLU A 166 7.78 28.81 54.89
N ASN A 167 7.79 29.16 53.60
CA ASN A 167 8.02 30.55 53.20
C ASN A 167 7.75 30.79 51.72
N SER A 168 7.19 31.97 51.44
CA SER A 168 6.87 32.56 50.14
C SER A 168 8.10 32.85 49.29
N GLY A 169 7.98 32.67 47.97
CA GLY A 169 8.97 33.11 46.98
C GLY A 169 8.51 32.84 45.55
N SER A 170 7.51 33.59 45.11
CA SER A 170 7.06 33.65 43.71
C SER A 170 8.18 34.16 42.80
N ASN A 171 8.47 33.42 41.72
CA ASN A 171 8.89 33.97 40.43
C ASN A 171 8.30 33.07 39.35
N ALA A 172 7.06 33.39 38.98
CA ALA A 172 6.49 32.93 37.73
C ALA A 172 7.15 33.75 36.60
N ASN A 173 7.99 33.11 35.80
CA ASN A 173 8.23 33.59 34.44
C ASN A 173 7.11 33.04 33.58
N ALA A 174 6.18 33.93 33.26
CA ALA A 174 5.31 33.81 32.11
C ALA A 174 6.16 34.10 30.87
N ASP A 175 6.44 33.06 30.10
CA ASP A 175 6.82 33.13 28.69
C ASP A 175 6.37 31.80 28.07
N SER A 176 5.06 31.68 27.82
CA SER A 176 4.45 30.58 27.05
C SER A 176 3.90 31.10 25.73
N ASN A 177 4.61 32.05 25.10
CA ASN A 177 4.41 32.47 23.71
C ASN A 177 5.57 31.93 22.85
N GLN A 178 5.68 30.61 22.80
CA GLN A 178 6.45 29.86 21.80
C GLN A 178 5.50 28.76 21.29
N ASP A 179 5.23 28.57 20.01
CA ASP A 179 5.71 29.27 18.83
C ASP A 179 4.85 28.76 17.66
N VAL A 180 4.33 29.66 16.82
CA VAL A 180 3.71 29.31 15.52
C VAL A 180 4.78 28.81 14.52
N SER A 181 6.02 28.59 14.99
CA SER A 181 7.20 28.23 14.22
C SER A 181 7.38 26.74 13.99
N VAL A 182 6.55 25.86 14.55
CA VAL A 182 6.77 24.40 14.47
C VAL A 182 6.64 23.85 13.04
N LEU A 183 6.36 24.62 11.98
CA LEU A 183 6.13 24.07 10.63
C LEU A 183 6.52 25.00 9.47
N SER A 184 7.41 25.98 9.69
CA SER A 184 8.01 26.76 8.60
C SER A 184 8.99 25.90 7.76
N GLU A 185 9.40 26.37 6.58
CA GLU A 185 10.51 25.72 5.85
C GLU A 185 11.77 25.58 6.73
N GLU A 186 11.99 26.55 7.64
CA GLU A 186 13.09 26.54 8.60
C GLU A 186 12.91 25.43 9.63
N TRP A 187 11.71 25.26 10.18
CA TRP A 187 11.42 24.12 11.06
C TRP A 187 11.56 22.79 10.32
N MET A 188 11.04 22.68 9.09
CA MET A 188 11.17 21.44 8.32
C MET A 188 12.63 21.06 8.14
N SER A 189 13.47 22.04 7.81
CA SER A 189 14.92 21.85 7.71
C SER A 189 15.53 21.46 9.06
N GLU A 190 15.14 22.13 10.15
CA GLU A 190 15.63 21.84 11.49
C GLU A 190 15.21 20.44 11.95
N TYR A 191 13.92 20.11 11.90
CA TYR A 191 13.33 18.84 12.31
C TYR A 191 13.81 17.64 11.50
N LEU A 192 14.06 17.81 10.20
CA LEU A 192 14.67 16.76 9.39
C LEU A 192 16.18 16.62 9.63
N SER A 193 16.84 17.66 10.16
CA SER A 193 18.25 17.61 10.53
C SER A 193 18.51 17.06 11.94
N THR A 194 17.49 17.05 12.81
CA THR A 194 17.62 16.46 14.14
C THR A 194 17.73 14.94 14.04
N ASP A 195 18.61 14.37 14.86
CA ASP A 195 18.64 12.93 15.09
C ASP A 195 17.29 12.53 15.71
N PRO A 196 16.46 11.72 15.03
CA PRO A 196 15.17 11.31 15.58
C PRO A 196 15.33 10.37 16.80
N GLY A 197 16.56 9.96 17.11
CA GLY A 197 16.88 8.98 18.14
C GLY A 197 16.67 7.56 17.63
N THR A 198 17.54 6.65 18.05
CA THR A 198 17.40 5.22 17.75
C THR A 198 16.76 4.50 18.94
N ASN A 199 15.47 4.14 18.84
CA ASN A 199 14.90 3.11 19.69
C ASN A 199 13.66 2.49 19.06
N PRO A 200 13.81 1.40 18.30
CA PRO A 200 12.82 0.36 18.40
C PRO A 200 13.22 -0.52 19.61
N ALA A 201 12.28 -0.89 20.48
CA ALA A 201 12.55 -1.68 21.70
C ALA A 201 13.48 -2.88 21.41
N PRO A 202 14.31 -3.38 22.34
CA PRO A 202 15.13 -4.57 22.08
C PRO A 202 14.27 -5.72 21.55
N MET A 203 14.71 -6.37 20.47
CA MET A 203 13.95 -7.48 19.89
C MET A 203 13.72 -8.56 20.96
N PRO A 204 12.48 -8.99 21.21
CA PRO A 204 12.23 -10.16 22.03
C PRO A 204 13.02 -11.34 21.49
N ILE A 205 13.91 -11.90 22.31
CA ILE A 205 14.63 -13.15 22.03
C ILE A 205 14.11 -14.21 22.99
N SER A 206 14.02 -15.46 22.54
CA SER A 206 13.52 -16.54 23.40
C SER A 206 14.48 -16.92 24.53
N GLY A 207 15.77 -16.57 24.40
CA GLY A 207 16.81 -16.93 25.35
C GLY A 207 17.20 -18.42 25.31
N THR A 208 16.74 -19.14 24.29
CA THR A 208 17.02 -20.57 24.11
C THR A 208 18.44 -20.79 23.62
N LYS A 209 19.15 -21.78 24.18
CA LYS A 209 20.54 -22.05 23.81
C LYS A 209 20.63 -22.93 22.57
N THR A 210 21.81 -22.90 21.93
CA THR A 210 22.15 -23.89 20.91
C THR A 210 22.08 -25.30 21.51
N PHE A 211 21.46 -26.25 20.82
CA PHE A 211 21.40 -27.65 21.25
C PHE A 211 21.62 -28.62 20.09
N LYS A 212 22.00 -29.86 20.44
CA LYS A 212 22.09 -31.01 19.55
C LYS A 212 21.63 -32.26 20.29
N ALA A 213 20.70 -33.00 19.71
CA ALA A 213 20.09 -34.18 20.30
C ALA A 213 19.96 -35.32 19.27
N THR A 214 20.03 -36.55 19.75
CA THR A 214 19.82 -37.77 18.96
C THR A 214 18.67 -38.55 19.59
N PRO A 215 17.41 -38.18 19.28
CA PRO A 215 16.24 -38.75 19.96
C PRO A 215 16.01 -40.23 19.64
N THR A 216 16.57 -40.73 18.54
CA THR A 216 16.53 -42.15 18.15
C THR A 216 17.73 -42.48 17.25
N ASP A 217 18.06 -43.78 17.08
CA ASP A 217 19.17 -44.20 16.22
C ASP A 217 18.94 -43.73 14.77
N GLY A 218 19.99 -43.18 14.14
CA GLY A 218 19.93 -42.66 12.77
C GLY A 218 19.26 -41.29 12.59
N LEU A 219 18.89 -40.58 13.66
CA LEU A 219 18.33 -39.23 13.57
C LEU A 219 19.04 -38.26 14.53
N THR A 220 19.52 -37.14 14.00
CA THR A 220 20.07 -36.04 14.81
C THR A 220 19.30 -34.75 14.53
N ILE A 221 18.93 -34.04 15.60
CA ILE A 221 18.25 -32.75 15.56
C ILE A 221 19.14 -31.72 16.25
N SER A 222 19.28 -30.54 15.65
CA SER A 222 20.00 -29.43 16.29
C SER A 222 19.37 -28.08 15.95
N ALA A 223 19.61 -27.07 16.79
CA ALA A 223 19.15 -25.72 16.54
C ALA A 223 20.16 -24.71 17.07
N SER A 224 20.24 -23.55 16.41
CA SER A 224 21.04 -22.42 16.88
C SER A 224 20.38 -21.72 18.07
N GLU A 225 21.13 -20.83 18.72
CA GLU A 225 20.59 -19.95 19.76
C GLU A 225 19.36 -19.18 19.24
N ASN A 226 18.33 -19.05 20.09
CA ASN A 226 17.05 -18.40 19.80
C ASN A 226 16.21 -19.02 18.66
N ALA A 227 16.59 -20.18 18.11
CA ALA A 227 15.81 -20.84 17.06
C ALA A 227 14.48 -21.45 17.58
N LEU A 228 14.40 -21.73 18.88
CA LEU A 228 13.18 -22.20 19.52
C LEU A 228 12.46 -21.05 20.23
N ASP A 229 11.15 -21.15 20.43
CA ASP A 229 10.35 -20.21 21.24
C ASP A 229 10.59 -20.39 22.75
N LYS A 230 10.91 -21.62 23.17
CA LYS A 230 11.28 -22.01 24.52
C LYS A 230 12.13 -23.28 24.47
N GLU A 231 12.73 -23.67 25.59
CA GLU A 231 13.40 -24.97 25.69
C GLU A 231 12.38 -26.09 25.44
N ARG A 232 12.69 -26.99 24.51
CA ARG A 232 11.81 -28.08 24.05
C ARG A 232 12.53 -29.42 24.07
N GLU A 233 11.78 -30.47 24.39
CA GLU A 233 12.23 -31.85 24.26
C GLU A 233 11.72 -32.42 22.92
N PHE A 234 12.63 -33.03 22.14
CA PHE A 234 12.30 -33.64 20.87
C PHE A 234 12.26 -35.16 21.02
N THR A 235 11.15 -35.76 20.56
CA THR A 235 10.98 -37.21 20.44
C THR A 235 10.87 -37.58 18.96
N ALA A 236 11.30 -38.80 18.62
CA ALA A 236 11.19 -39.29 17.26
C ALA A 236 10.98 -40.80 17.17
N GLU A 237 10.20 -41.23 16.17
CA GLU A 237 9.91 -42.64 15.89
C GLU A 237 10.18 -42.93 14.41
N LYS A 238 10.92 -44.02 14.10
CA LYS A 238 11.12 -44.49 12.72
C LYS A 238 9.77 -44.93 12.14
N ILE A 239 9.41 -44.46 10.95
CA ILE A 239 8.16 -44.86 10.30
C ILE A 239 8.23 -46.34 9.87
N SER A 240 7.15 -47.09 10.07
CA SER A 240 7.07 -48.50 9.66
C SER A 240 6.74 -48.66 8.17
N ASP A 241 7.07 -49.83 7.60
CA ASP A 241 6.75 -50.16 6.19
C ASP A 241 5.25 -50.06 5.89
N ASP A 242 4.39 -50.49 6.82
CA ASP A 242 2.93 -50.35 6.69
C ASP A 242 2.51 -48.88 6.67
N LYS A 243 3.18 -48.01 7.43
CA LYS A 243 2.92 -46.57 7.37
C LYS A 243 3.38 -45.98 6.04
N ILE A 244 4.51 -46.43 5.49
CA ILE A 244 4.98 -46.04 4.15
C ILE A 244 3.96 -46.47 3.08
N MET A 245 3.41 -47.69 3.16
CA MET A 245 2.33 -48.16 2.27
C MET A 245 1.10 -47.27 2.35
N ASN A 246 0.62 -46.96 3.56
CA ASN A 246 -0.53 -46.07 3.74
C ASN A 246 -0.27 -44.66 3.16
N ILE A 247 0.94 -44.12 3.32
CA ILE A 247 1.32 -42.82 2.73
C ILE A 247 1.32 -42.92 1.21
N THR A 248 1.90 -43.99 0.65
CA THR A 248 1.94 -44.22 -0.80
C THR A 248 0.53 -44.27 -1.39
N GLU A 249 -0.39 -45.00 -0.75
CA GLU A 249 -1.81 -45.07 -1.13
C GLU A 249 -2.54 -43.73 -1.00
N GLN A 250 -2.28 -43.00 0.09
CA GLN A 250 -2.87 -41.69 0.34
C GLN A 250 -2.46 -40.67 -0.72
N TYR A 251 -1.20 -40.68 -1.14
CA TYR A 251 -0.64 -39.78 -2.13
C TYR A 251 -0.38 -40.51 -3.45
N VAL A 252 -1.38 -41.25 -3.94
CA VAL A 252 -1.29 -42.07 -5.16
C VAL A 252 -0.78 -41.26 -6.36
N ASP A 253 -1.17 -40.00 -6.51
CA ASP A 253 -0.81 -39.17 -7.65
C ASP A 253 0.50 -38.37 -7.46
N ALA A 254 1.18 -38.52 -6.32
CA ALA A 254 2.40 -37.78 -6.04
C ALA A 254 3.61 -38.26 -6.86
N ASN A 255 4.38 -37.32 -7.40
CA ASN A 255 5.57 -37.59 -8.20
C ASN A 255 6.84 -37.90 -7.38
N TRP A 256 6.68 -38.36 -6.14
CA TRP A 256 7.76 -38.77 -5.24
C TRP A 256 7.43 -40.11 -4.60
N LEU A 257 8.45 -40.89 -4.27
CA LEU A 257 8.32 -42.15 -3.55
C LEU A 257 9.06 -42.08 -2.21
N LEU A 258 8.34 -42.36 -1.11
CA LEU A 258 8.91 -42.40 0.24
C LEU A 258 9.75 -43.67 0.44
N LEU A 259 11.02 -43.48 0.81
CA LEU A 259 11.96 -44.56 1.07
C LEU A 259 12.01 -44.96 2.54
N GLY A 260 11.86 -43.99 3.44
CA GLY A 260 11.97 -44.15 4.88
C GLY A 260 11.93 -42.79 5.58
N GLY A 261 11.91 -42.75 6.90
CA GLY A 261 11.85 -41.49 7.63
C GLY A 261 11.54 -41.62 9.11
N PHE A 262 11.31 -40.48 9.75
CA PHE A 262 10.99 -40.37 11.16
C PHE A 262 9.78 -39.46 11.38
N LYS A 263 8.89 -39.82 12.30
CA LYS A 263 7.93 -38.90 12.88
C LYS A 263 8.63 -38.10 13.98
N VAL A 264 8.80 -36.80 13.80
CA VAL A 264 9.47 -35.90 14.75
C VAL A 264 8.43 -35.07 15.50
N ASN A 265 8.54 -35.04 16.84
CA ASN A 265 7.63 -34.30 17.71
C ASN A 265 8.40 -33.51 18.79
N GLY A 266 8.34 -32.18 18.70
CA GLY A 266 8.87 -31.20 19.66
C GLY A 266 7.80 -30.60 20.59
N GLY A 267 6.67 -31.30 20.80
CA GLY A 267 5.59 -30.86 21.68
C GLY A 267 4.83 -29.64 21.15
N MET A 268 4.56 -29.59 19.85
CA MET A 268 3.84 -28.51 19.17
C MET A 268 2.50 -28.99 18.63
N ASN A 269 1.51 -28.09 18.56
CA ASN A 269 0.29 -28.32 17.80
C ASN A 269 0.58 -28.30 16.28
N SER A 270 -0.36 -28.77 15.46
CA SER A 270 -0.17 -28.89 14.00
C SER A 270 0.00 -27.53 13.30
N ASP A 271 -0.56 -26.48 13.87
CA ASP A 271 -0.53 -25.09 13.42
C ASP A 271 0.67 -24.31 13.99
N GLU A 272 1.30 -24.78 15.07
CA GLU A 272 2.44 -24.11 15.69
C GLU A 272 3.70 -24.16 14.82
N ARG A 273 4.45 -23.04 14.86
CA ARG A 273 5.73 -22.83 14.17
C ARG A 273 6.78 -22.29 15.14
N MET A 274 7.97 -22.88 15.15
CA MET A 274 9.14 -22.34 15.84
C MET A 274 9.58 -21.00 15.20
N PRO A 275 10.17 -20.07 15.97
CA PRO A 275 10.64 -18.79 15.44
C PRO A 275 11.81 -18.96 14.46
N GLY A 276 12.69 -19.94 14.68
CA GLY A 276 13.76 -20.32 13.76
C GLY A 276 13.56 -21.68 13.12
N LEU A 277 14.55 -22.12 12.36
CA LEU A 277 14.63 -23.47 11.78
C LEU A 277 15.49 -24.38 12.66
N ILE A 278 15.07 -25.63 12.79
CA ILE A 278 15.88 -26.73 13.33
C ILE A 278 16.49 -27.52 12.17
N ASN A 279 17.73 -27.97 12.35
CA ASN A 279 18.41 -28.89 11.45
C ASN A 279 18.02 -30.33 11.80
N VAL A 280 17.72 -31.12 10.78
CA VAL A 280 17.39 -32.54 10.89
C VAL A 280 18.32 -33.33 9.97
N GLU A 281 19.10 -34.22 10.56
CA GLU A 281 20.07 -35.09 9.88
C GLU A 281 19.63 -36.54 10.04
N MET A 282 19.27 -37.20 8.92
CA MET A 282 18.87 -38.59 8.85
C MET A 282 19.99 -39.44 8.25
N ASP A 283 20.37 -40.53 8.91
CA ASP A 283 21.29 -41.52 8.35
C ASP A 283 20.51 -42.51 7.47
N LEU A 284 20.67 -42.37 6.15
CA LEU A 284 20.02 -43.19 5.13
C LEU A 284 20.38 -44.67 5.27
N SER A 285 21.59 -45.00 5.75
CA SER A 285 21.98 -46.40 5.98
C SER A 285 21.19 -47.04 7.12
N LYS A 286 20.88 -46.26 8.17
CA LYS A 286 20.05 -46.67 9.32
C LYS A 286 18.56 -46.73 9.01
N LEU A 287 18.15 -46.08 7.92
CA LEU A 287 16.83 -46.22 7.32
C LEU A 287 16.73 -47.39 6.35
N ASP A 288 17.78 -48.22 6.22
CA ASP A 288 17.83 -49.36 5.30
C ASP A 288 17.69 -48.95 3.82
N ILE A 289 18.19 -47.75 3.48
CA ILE A 289 18.18 -47.21 2.12
C ILE A 289 19.51 -47.55 1.43
N ASP A 290 19.42 -48.21 0.26
CA ASP A 290 20.57 -48.61 -0.55
C ASP A 290 21.43 -47.40 -0.97
N GLN A 291 22.76 -47.59 -0.96
CA GLN A 291 23.75 -46.56 -1.28
C GLN A 291 23.57 -45.93 -2.67
N GLU A 292 23.10 -46.71 -3.64
CA GLU A 292 22.83 -46.29 -5.02
C GLU A 292 21.76 -45.19 -5.10
N LEU A 293 20.88 -45.09 -4.09
CA LEU A 293 19.80 -44.11 -4.03
C LEU A 293 20.18 -42.83 -3.30
N TRP A 294 21.29 -42.81 -2.56
CA TRP A 294 21.65 -41.68 -1.71
C TRP A 294 21.84 -40.39 -2.53
N GLU A 295 22.48 -40.46 -3.69
CA GLU A 295 22.70 -39.28 -4.54
C GLU A 295 21.39 -38.67 -5.09
N PHE A 296 20.31 -39.44 -5.07
CA PHE A 296 18.98 -39.05 -5.55
C PHE A 296 17.99 -38.74 -4.42
N ALA A 297 18.41 -38.92 -3.16
CA ALA A 297 17.56 -38.74 -2.00
C ALA A 297 17.28 -37.25 -1.72
N GLN A 298 16.04 -36.94 -1.38
CA GLN A 298 15.59 -35.63 -0.94
C GLN A 298 14.73 -35.73 0.31
N ALA A 299 14.71 -34.68 1.13
CA ALA A 299 13.87 -34.64 2.31
C ALA A 299 12.46 -34.14 1.96
N ILE A 300 11.45 -34.81 2.51
CA ILE A 300 10.04 -34.40 2.46
C ILE A 300 9.51 -34.20 3.87
N ARG A 301 8.62 -33.23 4.02
CA ARG A 301 7.81 -33.02 5.22
C ARG A 301 6.37 -33.40 4.92
N ILE A 302 5.77 -34.21 5.77
CA ILE A 302 4.32 -34.46 5.80
C ILE A 302 3.80 -33.98 7.16
N GLY A 303 3.00 -32.92 7.15
CA GLY A 303 2.35 -32.36 8.33
C GLY A 303 1.23 -33.26 8.86
N ASP A 304 0.86 -33.08 10.12
CA ASP A 304 -0.26 -33.81 10.74
C ASP A 304 -1.61 -33.50 10.08
N ASP A 305 -1.71 -32.34 9.41
CA ASP A 305 -2.84 -31.91 8.56
C ASP A 305 -2.85 -32.55 7.16
N GLY A 306 -1.84 -33.35 6.82
CA GLY A 306 -1.65 -33.93 5.49
C GLY A 306 -0.96 -33.00 4.50
N SER A 307 -0.52 -31.81 4.92
CA SER A 307 0.25 -30.92 4.05
C SER A 307 1.60 -31.54 3.70
N VAL A 308 1.96 -31.51 2.41
CA VAL A 308 3.22 -32.06 1.91
C VAL A 308 4.12 -30.93 1.45
N SER A 309 5.40 -30.97 1.82
CA SER A 309 6.37 -29.97 1.38
C SER A 309 7.73 -30.61 1.17
N LEU A 310 8.35 -30.41 0.01
CA LEU A 310 9.75 -30.75 -0.18
C LEU A 310 10.62 -29.80 0.63
N LEU A 311 11.65 -30.35 1.28
CA LEU A 311 12.57 -29.58 2.09
C LEU A 311 13.90 -29.42 1.34
N PRO A 312 14.53 -28.23 1.40
CA PRO A 312 15.89 -28.05 0.94
C PRO A 312 16.79 -29.05 1.64
N SER A 313 17.47 -29.89 0.87
CA SER A 313 18.26 -30.99 1.42
C SER A 313 19.63 -31.13 0.79
N LYS A 314 20.57 -31.59 1.62
CA LYS A 314 21.94 -31.93 1.22
C LYS A 314 22.26 -33.35 1.66
N VAL A 315 22.83 -34.13 0.76
CA VAL A 315 23.31 -35.49 1.05
C VAL A 315 24.83 -35.45 1.12
N ASN A 316 25.39 -35.95 2.22
CA ASN A 316 26.83 -36.12 2.40
C ASN A 316 27.10 -37.54 2.94
N GLY A 317 27.65 -38.41 2.10
CA GLY A 317 27.74 -39.84 2.42
C GLY A 317 26.35 -40.42 2.66
N SER A 318 26.14 -41.05 3.81
CA SER A 318 24.83 -41.59 4.23
C SER A 318 23.91 -40.56 4.87
N VAL A 319 24.36 -39.31 5.12
CA VAL A 319 23.57 -38.34 5.88
C VAL A 319 22.77 -37.43 4.94
N LEU A 320 21.44 -37.50 5.05
CA LEU A 320 20.49 -36.55 4.45
C LEU A 320 20.14 -35.47 5.49
N SER A 321 20.56 -34.24 5.22
CA SER A 321 20.29 -33.07 6.07
C SER A 321 19.21 -32.19 5.46
N CYS A 322 18.33 -31.64 6.31
CA CYS A 322 17.30 -30.66 5.94
C CYS A 322 16.95 -29.77 7.14
N GLN A 323 16.07 -28.78 6.92
CA GLN A 323 15.59 -27.88 7.96
C GLN A 323 14.07 -27.85 8.04
N THR A 324 13.53 -27.66 9.25
CA THR A 324 12.08 -27.50 9.48
C THR A 324 11.83 -26.60 10.70
N SER A 325 10.61 -26.11 10.90
CA SER A 325 10.18 -25.36 12.11
C SER A 325 8.99 -26.01 12.81
N GLN A 326 8.72 -27.29 12.51
CA GLN A 326 7.43 -27.92 12.75
C GLN A 326 7.48 -29.40 13.14
N ASN A 327 6.43 -29.83 13.85
CA ASN A 327 6.09 -31.23 14.04
C ASN A 327 5.67 -31.82 12.70
N SER A 328 6.27 -32.96 12.34
CA SER A 328 6.00 -33.59 11.05
C SER A 328 6.64 -34.97 10.95
N ILE A 329 6.14 -35.75 9.99
CA ILE A 329 6.93 -36.82 9.41
C ILE A 329 7.96 -36.18 8.49
N ILE A 330 9.23 -36.50 8.71
CA ILE A 330 10.35 -36.11 7.87
C ILE A 330 10.88 -37.38 7.21
N GLY A 331 10.78 -37.43 5.89
CA GLY A 331 11.09 -38.61 5.10
C GLY A 331 12.20 -38.38 4.09
N ALA A 332 12.95 -39.42 3.79
CA ALA A 332 13.78 -39.51 2.61
C ALA A 332 12.92 -40.02 1.44
N ILE A 333 12.88 -39.27 0.35
CA ILE A 333 12.18 -39.62 -0.88
C ILE A 333 13.15 -39.68 -2.05
N ILE A 334 12.70 -40.28 -3.14
CA ILE A 334 13.22 -40.02 -4.48
C ILE A 334 12.12 -39.36 -5.32
N ILE A 335 12.50 -38.43 -6.18
CA ILE A 335 11.58 -37.78 -7.11
C ILE A 335 11.60 -38.53 -8.44
N GLY A 336 10.42 -38.78 -8.98
CA GLY A 336 10.25 -39.46 -10.27
C GLY A 336 10.38 -38.52 -11.45
N LEU A 337 10.88 -39.04 -12.57
CA LEU A 337 10.90 -38.35 -13.87
C LEU A 337 9.54 -38.45 -14.61
N ALA A 338 8.45 -38.82 -13.93
CA ALA A 338 7.16 -39.06 -14.57
C ALA A 338 6.49 -37.74 -14.97
N ALA A 339 6.37 -37.51 -16.28
CA ALA A 339 5.69 -36.35 -16.84
C ALA A 339 4.18 -36.60 -16.88
N GLY A 340 3.37 -35.72 -16.27
CA GLY A 340 1.90 -35.84 -16.25
C GLY A 340 1.24 -35.59 -14.91
N THR A 341 1.84 -36.10 -13.84
CA THR A 341 1.26 -36.11 -12.49
C THR A 341 1.54 -34.84 -11.69
N GLY A 342 2.52 -34.04 -12.13
CA GLY A 342 2.81 -32.73 -11.56
C GLY A 342 1.60 -31.80 -11.56
N VAL A 343 0.79 -31.79 -12.63
CA VAL A 343 -0.44 -30.96 -12.71
C VAL A 343 -1.45 -31.34 -11.65
N GLN A 344 -1.78 -32.63 -11.57
CA GLN A 344 -2.76 -33.13 -10.61
C GLN A 344 -2.33 -32.81 -9.17
N HIS A 345 -1.03 -33.00 -8.87
CA HIS A 345 -0.48 -32.65 -7.57
C HIS A 345 -0.53 -31.13 -7.27
N LEU A 346 -0.24 -30.28 -8.26
CA LEU A 346 -0.36 -28.82 -8.11
C LEU A 346 -1.82 -28.41 -7.86
N ILE A 347 -2.78 -28.99 -8.59
CA ILE A 347 -4.22 -28.74 -8.36
C ILE A 347 -4.63 -29.17 -6.95
N GLU A 348 -4.20 -30.34 -6.50
CA GLU A 348 -4.46 -30.85 -5.15
C GLU A 348 -3.84 -29.97 -4.05
N ARG A 349 -2.70 -29.33 -4.34
CA ARG A 349 -2.06 -28.34 -3.48
C ARG A 349 -2.70 -26.93 -3.59
N GLY A 350 -3.79 -26.79 -4.34
CA GLY A 350 -4.57 -25.56 -4.42
C GLY A 350 -4.07 -24.53 -5.43
N HIS A 351 -3.22 -24.89 -6.39
CA HIS A 351 -2.79 -23.96 -7.43
C HIS A 351 -3.97 -23.53 -8.31
N GLU A 352 -4.47 -22.31 -8.09
CA GLU A 352 -5.70 -21.79 -8.68
C GLU A 352 -5.66 -21.75 -10.21
N GLY A 353 -6.77 -22.13 -10.85
CA GLY A 353 -6.97 -22.05 -12.30
C GLY A 353 -6.24 -23.10 -13.14
N LEU A 354 -5.37 -23.93 -12.57
CA LEU A 354 -4.58 -24.90 -13.36
C LEU A 354 -5.42 -26.06 -13.91
N ASP A 355 -6.45 -26.50 -13.17
CA ASP A 355 -7.30 -27.63 -13.53
C ASP A 355 -8.02 -27.43 -14.88
N SER A 356 -8.61 -26.25 -15.07
CA SER A 356 -9.35 -25.89 -16.28
C SER A 356 -8.43 -25.60 -17.47
N LEU A 357 -7.28 -24.97 -17.23
CA LEU A 357 -6.35 -24.56 -18.28
C LEU A 357 -5.50 -25.70 -18.84
N TYR A 358 -5.20 -26.70 -18.00
CA TYR A 358 -4.23 -27.75 -18.28
C TYR A 358 -4.79 -29.16 -18.08
N MET A 359 -6.10 -29.34 -18.15
CA MET A 359 -6.73 -30.66 -18.09
C MET A 359 -6.08 -31.64 -19.08
N GLY A 360 -5.46 -32.70 -18.56
CA GLY A 360 -4.78 -33.73 -19.36
C GLY A 360 -3.44 -33.33 -19.97
N ILE A 361 -2.89 -32.16 -19.63
CA ILE A 361 -1.56 -31.71 -20.05
C ILE A 361 -0.51 -32.18 -19.04
N LYS A 362 0.65 -32.62 -19.53
CA LYS A 362 1.77 -33.00 -18.65
C LYS A 362 2.56 -31.80 -18.18
N PHE A 363 2.99 -31.83 -16.93
CA PHE A 363 3.98 -30.87 -16.42
C PHE A 363 5.31 -31.56 -16.16
N HIS A 364 6.38 -30.83 -16.44
CA HIS A 364 7.75 -31.15 -16.10
C HIS A 364 8.10 -30.44 -14.79
N HIS A 365 9.06 -31.02 -14.06
CA HIS A 365 9.47 -30.56 -12.74
C HIS A 365 10.99 -30.69 -12.59
N ILE A 366 11.60 -29.71 -11.95
CA ILE A 366 12.98 -29.76 -11.45
C ILE A 366 13.04 -29.20 -10.04
N VAL A 367 14.05 -29.64 -9.29
CA VAL A 367 14.49 -28.96 -8.08
C VAL A 367 15.66 -28.06 -8.43
N TYR A 368 15.41 -26.75 -8.55
CA TYR A 368 16.45 -25.75 -8.74
C TYR A 368 17.01 -25.34 -7.37
N LYS A 369 18.32 -25.54 -7.17
CA LYS A 369 19.00 -25.14 -5.93
C LYS A 369 19.65 -23.78 -6.14
N GLY A 370 19.13 -22.76 -5.45
CA GLY A 370 19.79 -21.47 -5.33
C GLY A 370 21.02 -21.56 -4.42
N GLU A 371 21.64 -20.42 -4.15
CA GLU A 371 22.77 -20.33 -3.23
C GLU A 371 22.33 -20.60 -1.79
N ASN A 372 21.16 -20.10 -1.41
CA ASN A 372 20.64 -20.12 -0.04
C ASN A 372 19.35 -20.93 0.10
N ALA A 373 18.43 -20.86 -0.87
CA ALA A 373 17.15 -21.58 -0.85
C ALA A 373 17.03 -22.58 -2.01
N SER A 374 15.87 -23.24 -2.11
CA SER A 374 15.58 -24.22 -3.16
C SER A 374 14.16 -24.02 -3.68
N TYR A 375 13.94 -24.39 -4.94
CA TYR A 375 12.74 -24.07 -5.69
C TYR A 375 12.29 -25.28 -6.50
N ASP A 376 11.01 -25.61 -6.41
CA ASP A 376 10.40 -26.61 -7.27
C ASP A 376 9.82 -25.91 -8.49
N VAL A 377 10.54 -26.00 -9.62
CA VAL A 377 10.16 -25.27 -10.84
C VAL A 377 9.36 -26.21 -11.75
N TYR A 378 8.14 -25.80 -12.07
CA TYR A 378 7.20 -26.55 -12.89
C TYR A 378 6.87 -25.81 -14.19
N TRP A 379 6.67 -26.56 -15.27
CA TRP A 379 6.16 -25.99 -16.52
C TRP A 379 5.39 -27.02 -17.35
N PRO A 380 4.40 -26.59 -18.16
CA PRO A 380 3.65 -27.50 -19.03
C PRO A 380 4.50 -27.97 -20.21
N GLU A 381 4.21 -29.19 -20.69
CA GLU A 381 4.82 -29.77 -21.89
C GLU A 381 4.50 -28.97 -23.17
N THR A 382 3.52 -28.07 -23.13
CA THR A 382 3.22 -27.12 -24.22
C THR A 382 4.33 -26.11 -24.45
N LEU A 383 5.20 -25.85 -23.47
CA LEU A 383 6.40 -25.02 -23.61
C LEU A 383 7.59 -25.76 -24.25
N LEU A 384 7.56 -27.09 -24.38
CA LEU A 384 8.67 -27.84 -24.97
C LEU A 384 8.63 -27.85 -26.51
N SER A 385 9.78 -27.63 -27.15
CA SER A 385 9.96 -27.88 -28.59
C SER A 385 9.92 -29.38 -28.90
N ALA A 386 9.73 -29.73 -30.18
CA ALA A 386 9.74 -31.12 -30.62
C ALA A 386 11.08 -31.82 -30.30
N GLU A 387 12.19 -31.09 -30.42
CA GLU A 387 13.53 -31.57 -30.09
C GLU A 387 13.72 -31.79 -28.59
N LEU A 388 13.10 -30.97 -27.74
CA LEU A 388 13.19 -31.13 -26.28
C LEU A 388 12.41 -32.35 -25.79
N LYS A 389 11.28 -32.67 -26.44
CA LYS A 389 10.44 -33.85 -26.11
C LYS A 389 11.16 -35.19 -26.30
N GLN A 390 12.19 -35.25 -27.15
CA GLN A 390 12.97 -36.47 -27.36
C GLN A 390 13.64 -36.99 -26.07
N TYR A 391 13.98 -36.09 -25.13
CA TYR A 391 14.62 -36.47 -23.87
C TYR A 391 13.62 -37.12 -22.91
N SER A 392 12.39 -36.59 -22.82
CA SER A 392 11.32 -37.21 -22.04
C SER A 392 10.89 -38.57 -22.60
N GLU A 393 10.87 -38.74 -23.93
CA GLU A 393 10.53 -40.01 -24.58
C GLU A 393 11.57 -41.12 -24.27
N LYS A 394 12.86 -40.77 -24.16
CA LYS A 394 13.91 -41.70 -23.75
C LYS A 394 13.70 -42.21 -22.32
N ILE A 395 13.36 -41.32 -21.38
CA ILE A 395 13.03 -41.71 -20.00
C ILE A 395 11.84 -42.67 -20.00
N ALA A 396 10.78 -42.29 -20.71
CA ALA A 396 9.56 -43.09 -20.78
C ALA A 396 9.84 -44.51 -21.28
N THR A 397 10.67 -44.63 -22.32
CA THR A 397 11.08 -45.93 -22.89
C THR A 397 11.84 -46.79 -21.87
N ILE A 398 12.73 -46.18 -21.08
CA ILE A 398 13.49 -46.90 -20.06
C ILE A 398 12.57 -47.30 -18.89
N MET A 399 11.63 -46.45 -18.49
CA MET A 399 10.63 -46.81 -17.47
C MET A 399 9.77 -48.00 -17.92
N GLU A 400 9.29 -48.00 -19.16
CA GLU A 400 8.50 -49.10 -19.72
C GLU A 400 9.26 -50.43 -19.76
N LYS A 401 10.57 -50.40 -20.07
CA LYS A 401 11.45 -51.59 -20.03
C LYS A 401 11.42 -52.31 -18.68
N TYR A 402 11.23 -51.58 -17.58
CA TYR A 402 11.16 -52.13 -16.23
C TYR A 402 9.73 -52.29 -15.69
N GLY A 403 8.71 -52.21 -16.56
CA GLY A 403 7.31 -52.40 -16.20
C GLY A 403 6.69 -51.22 -15.44
N LEU A 404 7.33 -50.05 -15.47
CA LEU A 404 6.79 -48.82 -14.91
C LEU A 404 5.93 -48.09 -15.93
N ASN A 405 4.80 -47.52 -15.50
CA ASN A 405 3.97 -46.67 -16.34
C ASN A 405 4.58 -45.26 -16.42
N PRO A 406 5.07 -44.80 -17.59
CA PRO A 406 5.69 -43.48 -17.71
C PRO A 406 4.69 -42.32 -17.68
N ASN A 407 3.39 -42.62 -17.79
CA ASN A 407 2.30 -41.64 -17.77
C ASN A 407 1.61 -41.55 -16.40
N GLY A 408 1.98 -42.40 -15.43
CA GLY A 408 1.47 -42.38 -14.06
C GLY A 408 2.54 -41.91 -13.08
N SER A 409 2.15 -41.54 -11.87
CA SER A 409 3.09 -41.19 -10.81
C SER A 409 3.88 -42.43 -10.36
N LEU A 410 5.03 -42.23 -9.71
CA LEU A 410 5.76 -43.33 -9.09
C LEU A 410 4.90 -44.07 -8.06
N ASN A 411 4.07 -43.36 -7.28
CA ASN A 411 3.16 -43.97 -6.31
C ASN A 411 2.04 -44.76 -6.99
N PHE A 412 1.46 -44.27 -8.08
CA PHE A 412 0.46 -45.02 -8.85
C PHE A 412 1.08 -46.28 -9.47
N ALA A 413 2.25 -46.15 -10.09
CA ALA A 413 2.97 -47.30 -10.66
C ALA A 413 3.30 -48.34 -9.59
N ALA A 414 3.76 -47.88 -8.42
CA ALA A 414 3.98 -48.71 -7.23
C ALA A 414 2.70 -49.48 -6.85
N ILE A 415 1.60 -48.76 -6.58
CA ILE A 415 0.33 -49.35 -6.15
C ILE A 415 -0.24 -50.34 -7.16
N GLN A 416 -0.21 -50.01 -8.45
CA GLN A 416 -0.71 -50.92 -9.49
C GLN A 416 0.05 -52.24 -9.51
N ALA A 417 1.36 -52.16 -9.34
CA ALA A 417 2.22 -53.32 -9.35
C ALA A 417 2.15 -54.14 -8.06
N THR A 418 1.78 -53.52 -6.94
CA THR A 418 1.68 -54.14 -5.62
C THR A 418 0.24 -54.36 -5.15
N LYS A 419 -0.75 -54.22 -6.04
CA LYS A 419 -2.19 -54.24 -5.71
C LYS A 419 -2.69 -55.48 -4.95
N ASP A 420 -2.00 -56.61 -5.12
CA ASP A 420 -2.37 -57.90 -4.53
C ASP A 420 -1.60 -58.20 -3.23
N PHE A 421 -0.74 -57.29 -2.79
CA PHE A 421 0.07 -57.44 -1.58
C PHE A 421 -0.75 -57.17 -0.32
N LYS A 422 -0.35 -57.82 0.77
CA LYS A 422 -1.09 -57.82 2.05
C LYS A 422 -0.40 -57.04 3.16
N SER A 423 0.81 -56.53 2.92
CA SER A 423 1.60 -55.77 3.90
C SER A 423 2.53 -54.77 3.23
N GLY A 424 2.93 -53.73 3.98
CA GLY A 424 3.93 -52.77 3.51
C GLY A 424 5.29 -53.39 3.25
N TYR A 425 5.63 -54.47 3.95
CA TYR A 425 6.87 -55.23 3.72
C TYR A 425 6.95 -55.82 2.31
N GLU A 426 5.87 -56.45 1.83
CA GLU A 426 5.80 -56.99 0.47
C GLU A 426 5.93 -55.86 -0.57
N MET A 427 5.26 -54.72 -0.32
CA MET A 427 5.33 -53.54 -1.17
C MET A 427 6.75 -52.98 -1.24
N MET A 428 7.39 -52.77 -0.10
CA MET A 428 8.75 -52.23 -0.03
C MET A 428 9.79 -53.17 -0.66
N GLY A 429 9.64 -54.49 -0.47
CA GLY A 429 10.49 -55.48 -1.14
C GLY A 429 10.42 -55.38 -2.66
N TYR A 430 9.21 -55.25 -3.23
CA TYR A 430 9.02 -55.06 -4.66
C TYR A 430 9.56 -53.71 -5.17
N LEU A 431 9.23 -52.63 -4.46
CA LEU A 431 9.68 -51.29 -4.82
C LEU A 431 11.20 -51.19 -4.80
N ASN A 432 11.86 -51.79 -3.82
CA ASN A 432 13.32 -51.84 -3.76
C ASN A 432 13.90 -52.62 -4.96
N GLY A 433 13.25 -53.71 -5.37
CA GLY A 433 13.63 -54.46 -6.57
C GLY A 433 13.55 -53.62 -7.86
N ILE A 434 12.47 -52.88 -8.07
CA ILE A 434 12.33 -51.98 -9.22
C ILE A 434 13.31 -50.80 -9.14
N LYS A 435 13.40 -50.15 -7.98
CA LYS A 435 14.34 -49.03 -7.77
C LYS A 435 15.75 -49.45 -8.13
N LYS A 436 16.20 -50.60 -7.63
CA LYS A 436 17.49 -51.17 -7.97
C LYS A 436 17.63 -51.41 -9.47
N ALA A 437 16.61 -51.97 -10.12
CA ALA A 437 16.65 -52.24 -11.55
C ALA A 437 16.74 -50.95 -12.41
N LEU A 438 15.97 -49.91 -12.07
CA LEU A 438 15.94 -48.64 -12.79
C LEU A 438 17.21 -47.80 -12.54
N TYR A 439 17.60 -47.63 -11.27
CA TYR A 439 18.77 -46.84 -10.89
C TYR A 439 20.10 -47.58 -11.08
N SER A 440 20.07 -48.85 -11.51
CA SER A 440 21.25 -49.56 -12.03
C SER A 440 21.31 -49.58 -13.56
N ASP A 441 20.29 -49.10 -14.27
CA ASP A 441 20.33 -49.00 -15.73
C ASP A 441 21.29 -47.86 -16.15
N PRO A 442 22.38 -48.14 -16.88
CA PRO A 442 23.36 -47.12 -17.22
C PRO A 442 22.79 -45.95 -18.02
N ASP A 443 21.83 -46.21 -18.91
CA ASP A 443 21.23 -45.18 -19.77
C ASP A 443 20.31 -44.28 -18.94
N TYR A 444 19.55 -44.88 -18.02
CA TYR A 444 18.72 -44.11 -17.08
C TYR A 444 19.58 -43.22 -16.20
N VAL A 445 20.62 -43.79 -15.59
CA VAL A 445 21.51 -43.08 -14.67
C VAL A 445 22.25 -41.95 -15.38
N GLU A 446 22.76 -42.19 -16.59
CA GLU A 446 23.41 -41.15 -17.39
C GLU A 446 22.44 -40.00 -17.68
N LEU A 447 21.22 -40.31 -18.12
CA LEU A 447 20.22 -39.31 -18.46
C LEU A 447 19.72 -38.55 -17.21
N ALA A 448 19.46 -39.25 -16.10
CA ALA A 448 19.06 -38.66 -14.83
C ALA A 448 20.14 -37.72 -14.29
N ARG A 449 21.42 -38.08 -14.41
CA ARG A 449 22.54 -37.19 -14.04
C ARG A 449 22.63 -35.97 -14.96
N LYS A 450 22.45 -36.12 -16.28
CA LYS A 450 22.40 -34.98 -17.21
C LYS A 450 21.24 -34.03 -16.92
N MET A 451 20.06 -34.56 -16.62
CA MET A 451 18.89 -33.74 -16.30
C MET A 451 18.98 -33.07 -14.93
N LYS A 452 19.81 -33.61 -14.03
CA LYS A 452 20.18 -32.97 -12.76
C LYS A 452 21.27 -31.90 -12.93
N ASP A 453 22.06 -31.97 -14.00
CA ASP A 453 23.03 -30.95 -14.38
C ASP A 453 22.29 -29.71 -14.90
N VAL A 454 22.34 -28.63 -14.11
CA VAL A 454 21.65 -27.38 -14.39
C VAL A 454 22.19 -26.71 -15.64
N ASP A 455 23.51 -26.66 -15.83
CA ASP A 455 24.13 -25.97 -16.96
C ASP A 455 23.79 -26.70 -18.26
N TRP A 456 23.90 -28.03 -18.25
CA TRP A 456 23.50 -28.84 -19.39
C TRP A 456 22.00 -28.69 -19.69
N SER A 457 21.15 -28.74 -18.66
CA SER A 457 19.70 -28.67 -18.83
C SER A 457 19.24 -27.30 -19.32
N GLN A 458 19.83 -26.21 -18.83
CA GLN A 458 19.58 -24.87 -19.34
C GLN A 458 19.95 -24.71 -20.82
N ALA A 459 21.02 -25.37 -21.26
CA ALA A 459 21.49 -25.28 -22.64
C ALA A 459 20.74 -26.20 -23.61
N ASN A 460 20.18 -27.33 -23.14
CA ASN A 460 19.73 -28.41 -24.02
C ASN A 460 18.31 -28.93 -23.76
N TYR A 461 17.70 -28.63 -22.61
CA TYR A 461 16.45 -29.25 -22.18
C TYR A 461 15.35 -28.27 -21.78
N TRP A 462 15.67 -27.19 -21.06
CA TRP A 462 14.66 -26.27 -20.53
C TRP A 462 14.20 -25.25 -21.58
N PRO A 463 12.90 -24.88 -21.60
CA PRO A 463 12.40 -23.74 -22.37
C PRO A 463 13.12 -22.44 -22.00
N ALA A 464 13.19 -21.49 -22.94
CA ALA A 464 13.84 -20.21 -22.72
C ALA A 464 13.27 -19.45 -21.51
N GLU A 465 11.96 -19.52 -21.33
CA GLU A 465 11.21 -18.91 -20.25
C GLU A 465 11.61 -19.51 -18.90
N VAL A 466 11.76 -20.84 -18.82
CA VAL A 466 12.21 -21.54 -17.61
C VAL A 466 13.67 -21.22 -17.29
N VAL A 467 14.53 -21.13 -18.31
CA VAL A 467 15.94 -20.71 -18.14
C VAL A 467 16.02 -19.29 -17.56
N GLN A 468 15.21 -18.36 -18.07
CA GLN A 468 15.23 -16.98 -17.59
C GLN A 468 14.64 -16.86 -16.18
N THR A 469 13.56 -17.59 -15.87
CA THR A 469 12.99 -17.66 -14.53
C THR A 469 14.00 -18.19 -13.52
N THR A 470 14.70 -19.29 -13.82
CA THR A 470 15.71 -19.86 -12.90
C THR A 470 16.92 -18.94 -12.68
N ARG A 471 17.35 -18.19 -13.71
CA ARG A 471 18.39 -17.16 -13.55
C ARG A 471 17.95 -16.00 -12.67
N ALA A 472 16.76 -15.48 -12.89
CA ALA A 472 16.18 -14.42 -12.06
C ALA A 472 15.97 -14.90 -10.61
N LEU A 473 15.53 -16.15 -10.39
CA LEU A 473 15.47 -16.78 -9.07
C LEU A 473 16.85 -16.84 -8.41
N GLY A 474 17.90 -17.21 -9.14
CA GLY A 474 19.27 -17.22 -8.59
C GLY A 474 19.72 -15.84 -8.12
N LEU A 475 19.42 -14.79 -8.89
CA LEU A 475 19.73 -13.41 -8.52
C LEU A 475 18.92 -12.94 -7.30
N ALA A 476 17.61 -13.21 -7.29
CA ALA A 476 16.72 -12.89 -6.17
C ALA A 476 17.12 -13.64 -4.89
N ASP A 477 17.49 -14.91 -4.99
CA ASP A 477 17.98 -15.74 -3.89
C ASP A 477 19.22 -15.15 -3.22
N THR A 478 20.26 -14.86 -4.02
CA THR A 478 21.50 -14.25 -3.52
C THR A 478 21.21 -12.88 -2.89
N TYR A 479 20.36 -12.07 -3.52
CA TYR A 479 20.01 -10.74 -2.98
C TYR A 479 19.24 -10.83 -1.66
N LEU A 480 18.11 -11.56 -1.62
CA LEU A 480 17.24 -11.61 -0.46
C LEU A 480 17.89 -12.32 0.74
N PHE A 481 18.57 -13.44 0.51
CA PHE A 481 19.08 -14.27 1.59
C PHE A 481 20.56 -14.02 1.88
N GLY A 482 21.38 -13.80 0.84
CA GLY A 482 22.81 -13.54 0.99
C GLY A 482 23.13 -12.09 1.35
N VAL A 483 22.57 -11.13 0.60
CA VAL A 483 22.88 -9.70 0.77
C VAL A 483 22.00 -9.04 1.83
N ARG A 484 20.69 -9.33 1.80
CA ARG A 484 19.72 -8.74 2.73
C ARG A 484 19.53 -9.52 4.03
N GLY A 485 20.00 -10.78 4.07
CA GLY A 485 19.99 -11.58 5.28
C GLY A 485 18.59 -11.94 5.79
N PHE A 486 17.58 -11.96 4.92
CA PHE A 486 16.25 -12.46 5.31
C PHE A 486 16.29 -13.96 5.60
N ASP A 487 15.38 -14.42 6.45
CA ASP A 487 15.20 -15.85 6.68
C ASP A 487 14.71 -16.54 5.42
N THR A 488 15.30 -17.69 5.09
CA THR A 488 14.82 -18.52 3.98
C THR A 488 13.44 -19.10 4.28
N PRO A 489 12.63 -19.44 3.25
CA PRO A 489 11.28 -19.95 3.45
C PRO A 489 11.22 -21.24 4.29
N GLY A 490 12.28 -22.06 4.29
CA GLY A 490 12.33 -23.34 5.02
C GLY A 490 11.54 -24.46 4.36
N TYR A 491 11.33 -24.37 3.04
CA TYR A 491 10.80 -25.38 2.13
C TYR A 491 11.24 -25.03 0.72
N ASN A 492 11.04 -25.95 -0.22
CA ASN A 492 11.17 -25.62 -1.63
C ASN A 492 9.96 -24.80 -2.10
N VAL A 493 10.18 -23.58 -2.56
CA VAL A 493 9.09 -22.73 -3.05
C VAL A 493 8.66 -23.23 -4.44
N ASP A 494 7.38 -23.50 -4.63
CA ASP A 494 6.86 -23.88 -5.93
C ASP A 494 6.86 -22.65 -6.86
N ILE A 495 7.51 -22.78 -8.02
CA ILE A 495 7.56 -21.78 -9.09
C ILE A 495 6.94 -22.40 -10.34
N VAL A 496 5.76 -21.93 -10.73
CA VAL A 496 4.99 -22.51 -11.85
C VAL A 496 5.02 -21.56 -13.05
N VAL A 497 5.72 -21.96 -14.10
CA VAL A 497 5.89 -21.19 -15.34
C VAL A 497 4.81 -21.61 -16.35
N LEU A 498 3.91 -20.68 -16.70
CA LEU A 498 2.65 -20.96 -17.39
C LEU A 498 2.53 -20.23 -18.73
N ASP A 499 2.28 -20.95 -19.82
CA ASP A 499 2.01 -20.38 -21.15
C ASP A 499 0.54 -19.95 -21.34
N LYS A 500 -0.36 -20.51 -20.54
CA LYS A 500 -1.75 -20.07 -20.35
C LYS A 500 -1.93 -19.46 -18.96
N TRP A 501 -2.39 -18.23 -18.91
CA TRP A 501 -2.50 -17.45 -17.67
C TRP A 501 -3.91 -17.54 -17.05
N PRO A 502 -4.04 -17.80 -15.74
CA PRO A 502 -5.34 -17.80 -15.06
C PRO A 502 -6.09 -16.46 -15.14
N GLU A 503 -7.41 -16.51 -15.34
CA GLU A 503 -8.23 -15.31 -15.52
C GLU A 503 -8.21 -14.37 -14.30
N GLY A 504 -8.13 -14.93 -13.09
CA GLY A 504 -8.06 -14.18 -11.83
C GLY A 504 -6.73 -13.48 -11.55
N HIS A 505 -5.68 -13.73 -12.33
CA HIS A 505 -4.33 -13.21 -12.06
C HIS A 505 -4.06 -11.83 -12.67
N GLY A 506 -5.01 -11.28 -13.43
CA GLY A 506 -4.83 -10.04 -14.18
C GLY A 506 -4.04 -10.25 -15.48
N LYS A 507 -4.50 -9.65 -16.59
CA LYS A 507 -3.98 -9.97 -17.94
C LYS A 507 -2.54 -9.53 -18.20
N GLU A 508 -2.08 -8.49 -17.49
CA GLU A 508 -0.79 -7.82 -17.74
C GLU A 508 0.27 -8.13 -16.66
N THR A 509 -0.05 -8.99 -15.70
CA THR A 509 0.86 -9.41 -14.64
C THR A 509 1.88 -10.42 -15.19
N LEU A 510 3.14 -10.27 -14.76
CA LEU A 510 4.21 -11.19 -15.15
C LEU A 510 4.38 -12.31 -14.13
N GLY A 511 4.14 -12.02 -12.86
CA GLY A 511 4.21 -12.98 -11.78
C GLY A 511 3.16 -12.64 -10.72
N ILE A 512 2.84 -13.63 -9.90
CA ILE A 512 2.01 -13.46 -8.71
C ILE A 512 2.41 -14.52 -7.68
N SER A 513 2.62 -14.08 -6.46
CA SER A 513 2.70 -14.93 -5.28
C SER A 513 1.30 -15.15 -4.73
N MET A 514 1.03 -16.37 -4.29
CA MET A 514 -0.24 -16.74 -3.70
C MET A 514 0.01 -17.35 -2.33
N ASN A 515 -0.72 -16.86 -1.34
CA ASN A 515 -0.77 -17.46 -0.01
C ASN A 515 -2.19 -17.98 0.25
N LEU A 516 -2.31 -19.29 0.38
CA LEU A 516 -3.59 -19.93 0.71
C LEU A 516 -3.55 -20.32 2.18
N TYR A 517 -4.65 -20.06 2.89
CA TYR A 517 -4.78 -20.26 4.35
C TYR A 517 -4.26 -21.59 4.91
N THR A 518 -4.24 -22.67 4.11
CA THR A 518 -3.81 -24.01 4.53
C THR A 518 -2.55 -24.52 3.83
N TYR A 519 -1.93 -23.73 2.95
CA TYR A 519 -0.81 -24.15 2.12
C TYR A 519 0.38 -23.21 2.24
N ARG A 520 1.56 -23.70 1.86
CA ARG A 520 2.73 -22.84 1.80
C ARG A 520 2.64 -21.94 0.55
N PRO A 521 3.11 -20.68 0.63
CA PRO A 521 3.11 -19.79 -0.51
C PRO A 521 3.79 -20.36 -1.76
N PHE A 522 3.31 -19.99 -2.93
CA PHE A 522 3.89 -20.37 -4.21
C PHE A 522 3.84 -19.19 -5.20
N ILE A 523 4.57 -19.30 -6.30
CA ILE A 523 4.66 -18.25 -7.32
C ILE A 523 4.24 -18.82 -8.68
N HIS A 524 3.35 -18.13 -9.38
CA HIS A 524 3.09 -18.37 -10.81
C HIS A 524 3.80 -17.31 -11.65
N ILE A 525 4.36 -17.70 -12.79
CA ILE A 525 5.04 -16.84 -13.75
C ILE A 525 4.38 -16.97 -15.12
N ASN A 526 4.02 -15.85 -15.73
CA ASN A 526 3.31 -15.77 -17.00
C ASN A 526 4.28 -15.85 -18.19
N ALA A 527 4.62 -17.07 -18.60
CA ALA A 527 5.42 -17.33 -19.78
C ALA A 527 4.75 -16.85 -21.08
N GLY A 528 3.42 -16.70 -21.09
CA GLY A 528 2.68 -16.16 -22.23
C GLY A 528 2.77 -14.64 -22.41
N ASN A 529 3.38 -13.91 -21.46
CA ASN A 529 3.44 -12.46 -21.49
C ASN A 529 4.46 -11.95 -22.53
N LYS A 530 3.94 -11.47 -23.67
CA LYS A 530 4.75 -11.11 -24.85
C LYS A 530 5.68 -9.90 -24.66
N THR A 531 5.44 -9.06 -23.66
CA THR A 531 6.17 -7.79 -23.49
C THR A 531 7.13 -7.84 -22.32
N LYS A 532 6.74 -8.49 -21.22
CA LYS A 532 7.52 -8.56 -19.98
C LYS A 532 8.30 -9.86 -19.83
N MET A 533 7.88 -10.96 -20.47
CA MET A 533 8.62 -12.23 -20.41
C MET A 533 9.75 -12.29 -21.46
N PRO A 534 10.99 -12.61 -21.07
CA PRO A 534 12.06 -12.89 -22.02
C PRO A 534 11.91 -14.29 -22.66
N HIS A 535 11.72 -14.32 -23.99
CA HIS A 535 11.59 -15.54 -24.79
C HIS A 535 12.92 -16.04 -25.39
N SER A 536 14.06 -15.52 -24.94
CA SER A 536 15.39 -15.97 -25.36
C SER A 536 16.17 -16.47 -24.16
N ALA A 537 16.68 -17.71 -24.24
CA ALA A 537 17.49 -18.32 -23.19
C ALA A 537 18.86 -17.63 -23.00
N THR A 538 19.27 -16.72 -23.89
CA THR A 538 20.58 -16.03 -23.82
C THR A 538 20.45 -14.52 -23.65
N GLY A 539 19.24 -13.96 -23.71
CA GLY A 539 18.99 -12.54 -23.48
C GLY A 539 19.41 -12.12 -22.07
N LYS A 540 20.03 -10.94 -21.95
CA LYS A 540 20.45 -10.30 -20.69
C LYS A 540 20.33 -8.78 -20.82
N GLY A 541 20.04 -8.08 -19.72
CA GLY A 541 20.00 -6.61 -19.65
C GLY A 541 18.90 -5.94 -20.49
N THR A 542 17.95 -6.71 -21.04
CA THR A 542 16.78 -6.17 -21.74
C THR A 542 15.71 -5.77 -20.73
N VAL A 543 14.81 -4.88 -21.13
CA VAL A 543 13.64 -4.49 -20.32
C VAL A 543 12.86 -5.73 -19.85
N ALA A 544 12.67 -6.74 -20.70
CA ALA A 544 11.98 -7.98 -20.32
C ALA A 544 12.77 -8.78 -19.26
N THR A 545 14.08 -8.92 -19.40
CA THR A 545 14.89 -9.58 -18.36
C THR A 545 14.90 -8.80 -17.05
N SER A 546 14.92 -7.47 -17.10
CA SER A 546 14.85 -6.62 -15.89
C SER A 546 13.49 -6.71 -15.21
N ASN A 547 12.39 -6.72 -15.97
CA ASN A 547 11.04 -6.99 -15.42
C ASN A 547 11.01 -8.32 -14.68
N LEU A 548 11.50 -9.40 -15.31
CA LEU A 548 11.49 -10.72 -14.69
C LEU A 548 12.32 -10.80 -13.41
N ILE A 549 13.51 -10.18 -13.38
CA ILE A 549 14.37 -10.12 -12.19
C ILE A 549 13.65 -9.42 -11.02
N LEU A 550 13.07 -8.25 -11.27
CA LEU A 550 12.36 -7.51 -10.23
C LEU A 550 11.07 -8.22 -9.79
N THR A 551 10.26 -8.70 -10.74
CA THR A 551 9.04 -9.46 -10.42
C THR A 551 9.36 -10.67 -9.56
N ILE A 552 10.36 -11.49 -9.92
CA ILE A 552 10.73 -12.65 -9.09
C ILE A 552 11.26 -12.21 -7.72
N THR A 553 12.00 -11.12 -7.63
CA THR A 553 12.47 -10.59 -6.35
C THR A 553 11.30 -10.14 -5.46
N HIS A 554 10.32 -9.43 -6.04
CA HIS A 554 9.09 -8.98 -5.38
C HIS A 554 8.25 -10.16 -4.89
N GLU A 555 7.92 -11.10 -5.78
CA GLU A 555 7.08 -12.26 -5.44
C GLU A 555 7.78 -13.21 -4.45
N LEU A 556 9.10 -13.40 -4.57
CA LEU A 556 9.85 -14.20 -3.59
C LEU A 556 9.93 -13.51 -2.23
N PHE A 557 9.93 -12.17 -2.20
CA PHE A 557 9.85 -11.44 -0.95
C PHE A 557 8.47 -11.57 -0.28
N HIS A 558 7.37 -11.64 -1.02
CA HIS A 558 6.07 -12.01 -0.42
C HIS A 558 6.11 -13.38 0.24
N VAL A 559 6.83 -14.36 -0.33
CA VAL A 559 7.06 -15.66 0.33
C VAL A 559 7.85 -15.52 1.64
N VAL A 560 8.82 -14.60 1.70
CA VAL A 560 9.55 -14.24 2.92
C VAL A 560 8.60 -13.61 3.95
N GLN A 561 7.75 -12.68 3.52
CA GLN A 561 6.78 -11.99 4.39
C GLN A 561 5.78 -12.96 5.02
N SER A 562 5.24 -13.90 4.23
CA SER A 562 4.31 -14.91 4.72
C SER A 562 4.91 -15.82 5.80
N ARG A 563 6.24 -15.94 5.91
CA ARG A 563 6.91 -16.64 7.02
C ARG A 563 6.80 -15.90 8.35
N ALA A 564 6.59 -14.59 8.32
CA ALA A 564 6.45 -13.78 9.53
C ALA A 564 5.13 -14.06 10.27
N VAL A 565 4.11 -14.60 9.60
CA VAL A 565 2.79 -14.85 10.17
C VAL A 565 2.42 -16.33 10.18
N THR A 566 1.58 -16.72 11.13
CA THR A 566 0.96 -18.06 11.13
C THR A 566 -0.21 -18.13 10.15
N PHE A 567 -0.93 -17.01 9.98
CA PHE A 567 -2.09 -16.86 9.11
C PHE A 567 -1.94 -15.53 8.35
N ASP A 568 -2.04 -15.59 7.02
CA ASP A 568 -1.91 -14.41 6.18
C ASP A 568 -3.29 -13.85 5.84
N SER A 569 -3.63 -12.74 6.48
CA SER A 569 -4.91 -12.05 6.32
C SER A 569 -4.84 -11.10 5.13
N ASP A 570 -5.93 -10.97 4.37
CA ASP A 570 -6.05 -9.95 3.31
C ASP A 570 -5.84 -8.53 3.87
N GLU A 571 -6.06 -8.30 5.17
CA GLU A 571 -5.78 -7.04 5.88
C GLU A 571 -4.29 -6.65 5.86
N PHE A 572 -3.38 -7.61 5.69
CA PHE A 572 -1.95 -7.36 5.61
C PHE A 572 -1.48 -6.97 4.21
N THR A 573 -2.33 -7.11 3.18
CA THR A 573 -1.97 -6.84 1.77
C THR A 573 -1.30 -5.48 1.61
N MET A 574 -1.87 -4.44 2.19
CA MET A 574 -1.32 -3.08 2.11
C MET A 574 0.10 -3.01 2.70
N PHE A 575 0.36 -3.69 3.83
CA PHE A 575 1.67 -3.74 4.47
C PHE A 575 2.69 -4.50 3.64
N TRP A 576 2.29 -5.66 3.13
CA TRP A 576 3.10 -6.53 2.30
C TRP A 576 3.55 -5.82 1.04
N GLU A 577 2.62 -5.18 0.34
CA GLU A 577 2.91 -4.44 -0.88
C GLU A 577 3.76 -3.18 -0.60
N ALA A 578 3.51 -2.47 0.50
CA ALA A 578 4.33 -1.31 0.88
C ALA A 578 5.80 -1.67 1.08
N MET A 579 6.07 -2.74 1.82
CA MET A 579 7.45 -3.22 2.02
C MET A 579 8.03 -3.83 0.76
N ALA A 580 7.24 -4.58 -0.02
CA ALA A 580 7.73 -5.23 -1.23
C ALA A 580 8.12 -4.20 -2.31
N VAL A 581 7.33 -3.15 -2.52
CA VAL A 581 7.67 -2.07 -3.46
C VAL A 581 8.88 -1.24 -2.97
N SER A 582 9.00 -1.00 -1.66
CA SER A 582 10.20 -0.34 -1.12
C SER A 582 11.46 -1.21 -1.33
N LEU A 583 11.35 -2.52 -1.09
CA LEU A 583 12.43 -3.47 -1.33
C LEU A 583 12.77 -3.65 -2.81
N GLU A 584 11.78 -3.61 -3.70
CA GLU A 584 11.94 -3.71 -5.16
C GLU A 584 12.85 -2.58 -5.66
N LYS A 585 12.67 -1.37 -5.14
CA LYS A 585 13.54 -0.22 -5.44
C LYS A 585 14.97 -0.44 -4.95
N GLU A 586 15.14 -0.92 -3.71
CA GLU A 586 16.47 -1.27 -3.18
C GLU A 586 17.13 -2.38 -4.03
N ALA A 587 16.34 -3.33 -4.52
CA ALA A 587 16.80 -4.40 -5.42
C ALA A 587 17.20 -3.86 -6.80
N PHE A 588 16.42 -2.94 -7.37
CA PHE A 588 16.75 -2.28 -8.64
C PHE A 588 18.08 -1.55 -8.54
N ASP A 589 18.31 -0.78 -7.47
CA ASP A 589 19.56 -0.07 -7.22
C ASP A 589 20.73 -1.07 -7.08
N TYR A 590 20.53 -2.16 -6.32
CA TYR A 590 21.52 -3.21 -6.17
C TYR A 590 21.88 -3.87 -7.51
N PHE A 591 20.89 -4.36 -8.26
CA PHE A 591 21.10 -5.06 -9.55
C PHE A 591 21.64 -4.15 -10.65
N SER A 592 21.46 -2.83 -10.53
CA SER A 592 22.05 -1.82 -11.42
C SER A 592 23.50 -1.46 -11.04
N SER A 593 23.93 -1.79 -9.82
CA SER A 593 25.27 -1.50 -9.30
C SER A 593 26.32 -2.56 -9.71
N GLU A 594 27.60 -2.25 -9.49
CA GLU A 594 28.69 -3.24 -9.62
C GLU A 594 28.50 -4.45 -8.70
N ALA A 595 27.96 -4.23 -7.49
CA ALA A 595 27.76 -5.29 -6.52
C ALA A 595 26.71 -6.31 -6.98
N GLY A 596 25.62 -5.83 -7.61
CA GLY A 596 24.61 -6.69 -8.23
C GLY A 596 24.95 -7.13 -9.66
N GLY A 597 26.18 -6.88 -10.12
CA GLY A 597 26.68 -7.35 -11.41
C GLY A 597 26.13 -6.61 -12.64
N LYS A 598 25.49 -5.45 -12.46
CA LYS A 598 24.90 -4.63 -13.55
C LYS A 598 23.98 -5.42 -14.48
N VAL A 599 23.17 -6.30 -13.89
CA VAL A 599 22.23 -7.14 -14.64
C VAL A 599 20.98 -6.37 -15.09
N ILE A 600 20.73 -5.21 -14.48
CA ILE A 600 19.71 -4.23 -14.88
C ILE A 600 20.39 -2.94 -15.35
N ASP A 601 19.86 -2.33 -16.40
CA ASP A 601 20.25 -0.98 -16.83
C ASP A 601 19.53 0.07 -15.96
N PRO A 602 20.27 0.97 -15.27
CA PRO A 602 19.69 1.96 -14.36
C PRO A 602 18.74 2.95 -15.03
N THR A 603 18.75 3.06 -16.36
CA THR A 603 17.80 3.92 -17.11
C THR A 603 16.44 3.27 -17.30
N GLN A 604 16.29 1.97 -17.05
CA GLN A 604 15.04 1.21 -17.24
C GLN A 604 14.07 1.37 -16.05
N THR A 605 13.94 2.57 -15.49
CA THR A 605 13.10 2.81 -14.29
C THR A 605 11.62 2.49 -14.49
N THR A 606 11.16 2.29 -15.72
CA THR A 606 9.79 1.85 -16.05
C THR A 606 9.49 0.40 -15.67
N VAL A 607 10.51 -0.39 -15.28
CA VAL A 607 10.28 -1.76 -14.76
C VAL A 607 9.86 -1.78 -13.29
N LEU A 608 10.04 -0.67 -12.58
CA LEU A 608 9.59 -0.51 -11.20
C LEU A 608 8.07 -0.39 -11.15
N THR A 609 7.49 -0.90 -10.06
CA THR A 609 6.09 -0.73 -9.73
C THR A 609 5.75 0.76 -9.62
N ASP A 610 4.72 1.21 -10.34
CA ASP A 610 4.22 2.58 -10.17
C ASP A 610 3.60 2.69 -8.78
N ARG A 611 3.98 3.74 -8.07
CA ARG A 611 3.54 4.02 -6.71
C ARG A 611 2.90 5.39 -6.56
N ASN A 612 2.79 6.13 -7.67
CA ASN A 612 2.24 7.48 -7.70
C ASN A 612 0.71 7.47 -7.75
N TYR A 613 0.08 6.71 -6.86
CA TYR A 613 -1.37 6.59 -6.74
C TYR A 613 -1.92 7.46 -5.60
N PHE A 614 -1.28 8.59 -5.28
CA PHE A 614 -1.62 9.42 -4.11
C PHE A 614 -3.11 9.78 -3.96
N GLU A 615 -3.89 9.76 -5.05
CA GLU A 615 -5.35 9.89 -5.02
C GLU A 615 -6.06 8.87 -4.10
N TYR A 616 -5.48 7.69 -3.85
CA TYR A 616 -6.05 6.68 -2.95
C TYR A 616 -5.84 7.02 -1.45
N LEU A 617 -4.91 7.94 -1.12
CA LEU A 617 -4.68 8.43 0.25
C LEU A 617 -5.69 9.52 0.68
N TYR A 618 -6.47 10.06 -0.26
CA TYR A 618 -7.46 11.09 0.02
C TYR A 618 -8.55 10.59 0.98
N SER A 619 -8.69 11.27 2.11
CA SER A 619 -9.66 11.02 3.18
C SER A 619 -9.71 9.56 3.66
N ARG A 620 -8.56 8.88 3.63
CA ARG A 620 -8.40 7.48 4.04
C ARG A 620 -7.14 7.33 4.88
N SER A 621 -7.22 6.51 5.91
CA SER A 621 -6.03 6.17 6.69
C SER A 621 -4.97 5.51 5.83
N LEU A 622 -3.72 5.96 5.95
CA LEU A 622 -2.57 5.34 5.29
C LEU A 622 -2.31 3.91 5.80
N LEU A 623 -2.68 3.62 7.05
CA LEU A 623 -2.21 2.46 7.80
C LEU A 623 -3.33 1.58 8.37
N GLU A 624 -4.60 1.95 8.17
CA GLU A 624 -5.74 1.26 8.77
C GLU A 624 -6.95 1.12 7.82
N PRO A 625 -6.93 0.12 6.92
CA PRO A 625 -8.01 -0.08 5.96
C PRO A 625 -9.38 -0.41 6.58
N SER A 626 -9.40 -0.96 7.79
CA SER A 626 -10.64 -1.27 8.53
C SER A 626 -11.48 -0.04 8.86
N LEU A 627 -10.87 1.16 8.90
CA LEU A 627 -11.55 2.43 9.18
C LEU A 627 -12.15 3.10 7.93
N TRP A 628 -11.97 2.52 6.73
CA TRP A 628 -12.47 3.12 5.50
C TRP A 628 -13.99 2.96 5.39
N ASN A 629 -14.70 4.03 5.04
CA ASN A 629 -16.14 3.96 4.78
C ASN A 629 -16.40 3.08 3.55
N ASN A 630 -17.06 1.94 3.74
CA ASN A 630 -17.24 0.81 2.80
C ASN A 630 -16.02 -0.12 2.73
N ASN A 631 -15.93 -1.04 3.70
CA ASN A 631 -14.93 -2.13 3.80
C ASN A 631 -14.89 -3.11 2.59
N GLY A 632 -15.55 -2.80 1.48
CA GLY A 632 -15.67 -3.64 0.28
C GLY A 632 -14.75 -3.22 -0.87
N ASP A 633 -13.73 -2.40 -0.63
CA ASP A 633 -12.78 -2.00 -1.66
C ASP A 633 -11.92 -3.21 -2.10
N ASN A 634 -11.88 -3.46 -3.40
CA ASN A 634 -11.26 -4.62 -4.09
C ASN A 634 -9.80 -4.87 -3.64
N LYS A 635 -9.29 -6.11 -3.71
CA LYS A 635 -7.86 -6.45 -3.46
C LYS A 635 -6.88 -5.55 -4.22
N GLU A 636 -7.25 -5.16 -5.45
CA GLU A 636 -6.49 -4.20 -6.26
C GLU A 636 -6.37 -2.82 -5.60
N TYR A 637 -7.41 -2.37 -4.90
CA TYR A 637 -7.40 -1.10 -4.17
C TYR A 637 -6.42 -1.17 -3.00
N LEU A 638 -6.50 -2.22 -2.16
CA LEU A 638 -5.58 -2.43 -1.03
C LEU A 638 -4.12 -2.49 -1.49
N ARG A 639 -3.87 -3.15 -2.62
CA ARG A 639 -2.56 -3.22 -3.24
C ARG A 639 -2.05 -1.83 -3.68
N ASN A 640 -2.86 -1.08 -4.43
CA ASN A 640 -2.48 0.28 -4.85
C ASN A 640 -2.25 1.22 -3.65
N HIS A 641 -3.02 1.05 -2.58
CA HIS A 641 -2.80 1.79 -1.33
C HIS A 641 -1.47 1.41 -0.66
N GLY A 642 -1.13 0.12 -0.66
CA GLY A 642 0.18 -0.37 -0.23
C GLY A 642 1.33 0.26 -1.02
N TYR A 643 1.18 0.43 -2.33
CA TYR A 643 2.19 1.09 -3.16
C TYR A 643 2.44 2.54 -2.71
N ILE A 644 1.40 3.26 -2.29
CA ILE A 644 1.55 4.64 -1.76
C ILE A 644 2.21 4.60 -0.39
N ALA A 645 1.79 3.68 0.47
CA ALA A 645 2.40 3.47 1.78
C ALA A 645 3.90 3.12 1.69
N SER A 646 4.39 2.58 0.56
CA SER A 646 5.83 2.42 0.34
C SER A 646 6.62 3.73 0.41
N HIS A 647 6.02 4.88 0.06
CA HIS A 647 6.66 6.19 0.22
C HIS A 647 6.85 6.56 1.70
N TRP A 648 5.92 6.13 2.55
CA TRP A 648 6.01 6.32 3.99
C TRP A 648 7.04 5.38 4.61
N ILE A 649 7.09 4.12 4.17
CA ILE A 649 8.14 3.15 4.53
C ILE A 649 9.53 3.70 4.16
N ASP A 650 9.69 4.23 2.95
CA ASP A 650 10.92 4.89 2.51
C ASP A 650 11.27 6.10 3.40
N PHE A 651 10.29 6.94 3.74
CA PHE A 651 10.50 8.11 4.60
C PHE A 651 11.01 7.71 5.99
N LEU A 652 10.39 6.71 6.60
CA LEU A 652 10.80 6.19 7.91
C LEU A 652 12.18 5.52 7.86
N ARG A 653 12.47 4.74 6.81
CA ARG A 653 13.81 4.16 6.58
C ARG A 653 14.86 5.27 6.54
N ASP A 654 14.67 6.25 5.68
CA ASP A 654 15.66 7.31 5.45
C ASP A 654 15.85 8.18 6.68
N ARG A 655 14.83 8.28 7.55
CA ARG A 655 14.89 9.02 8.81
C ARG A 655 15.56 8.25 9.93
N TYR A 656 15.13 7.02 10.22
CA TYR A 656 15.56 6.26 11.40
C TYR A 656 16.73 5.30 11.13
N TYR A 657 16.98 4.97 9.86
CA TYR A 657 18.02 4.03 9.43
C TYR A 657 18.93 4.67 8.37
N ALA A 658 19.09 6.00 8.37
CA ALA A 658 19.93 6.73 7.42
C ALA A 658 21.36 6.14 7.29
N GLY A 659 21.93 5.66 8.40
CA GLY A 659 23.25 5.03 8.43
C GLY A 659 23.29 3.57 8.01
N ASN A 660 22.15 2.85 8.04
CA ASN A 660 22.06 1.46 7.60
C ASN A 660 20.66 1.11 7.03
N PRO A 661 20.28 1.68 5.87
CA PRO A 661 18.90 1.62 5.37
C PRO A 661 18.41 0.19 5.11
N ASN A 662 19.32 -0.73 4.74
CA ASN A 662 18.98 -2.12 4.43
C ASN A 662 18.41 -2.90 5.62
N ASP A 663 18.75 -2.49 6.85
CA ASP A 663 18.31 -3.15 8.09
C ASP A 663 16.84 -2.82 8.43
N PHE A 664 16.28 -1.74 7.88
CA PHE A 664 14.96 -1.25 8.27
C PHE A 664 13.86 -2.27 8.00
N ILE A 665 13.73 -2.74 6.75
CA ILE A 665 12.68 -3.68 6.35
C ILE A 665 12.82 -5.02 7.10
N ALA A 666 14.04 -5.51 7.30
CA ALA A 666 14.29 -6.73 8.07
C ALA A 666 13.88 -6.59 9.54
N SER A 667 14.23 -5.45 10.16
CA SER A 667 13.83 -5.13 11.53
C SER A 667 12.32 -4.94 11.66
N LEU A 668 11.69 -4.34 10.64
CA LEU A 668 10.25 -4.17 10.53
C LEU A 668 9.54 -5.52 10.47
N LEU A 669 9.88 -6.36 9.50
CA LEU A 669 9.28 -7.68 9.34
C LEU A 669 9.46 -8.56 10.59
N LYS A 670 10.64 -8.52 11.21
CA LYS A 670 10.90 -9.31 12.42
C LYS A 670 10.02 -8.88 13.59
N ARG A 671 9.79 -7.59 13.81
CA ARG A 671 8.85 -7.14 14.85
C ARG A 671 7.42 -7.52 14.54
N PHE A 672 7.03 -7.45 13.27
CA PHE A 672 5.71 -7.86 12.82
C PHE A 672 5.44 -9.33 13.15
N SER A 673 6.45 -10.18 12.96
CA SER A 673 6.33 -11.61 13.28
C SER A 673 6.09 -11.91 14.76
N LEU A 674 6.53 -11.01 15.64
CA LEU A 674 6.40 -11.14 17.09
C LEU A 674 5.09 -10.54 17.61
N SER A 675 4.59 -9.46 17.00
CA SER A 675 3.34 -8.78 17.39
C SER A 675 2.08 -9.44 16.84
N SER A 676 2.13 -9.98 15.60
CA SER A 676 1.00 -10.62 14.92
C SER A 676 0.39 -11.82 15.65
N ARG A 677 1.07 -12.33 16.68
CA ARG A 677 0.61 -13.43 17.52
C ARG A 677 -0.26 -12.98 18.70
N VAL A 678 -0.49 -11.67 18.88
CA VAL A 678 -1.02 -11.11 20.13
C VAL A 678 -2.27 -10.21 19.98
N SER A 679 -2.55 -9.60 18.81
CA SER A 679 -3.63 -8.58 18.69
C SER A 679 -4.28 -8.47 17.31
N GLY A 680 -5.44 -7.79 17.22
CA GLY A 680 -6.15 -7.46 15.97
C GLY A 680 -5.57 -6.27 15.19
N ASP A 681 -5.06 -5.23 15.86
CA ASP A 681 -4.52 -4.03 15.19
C ASP A 681 -3.00 -4.11 14.98
N ILE A 682 -2.57 -5.18 14.30
CA ILE A 682 -1.17 -5.54 14.17
C ILE A 682 -0.36 -4.42 13.53
N PHE A 683 -0.91 -3.76 12.50
CA PHE A 683 -0.20 -2.76 11.70
C PHE A 683 0.17 -1.51 12.52
N ASN A 684 -0.82 -0.93 13.23
CA ASN A 684 -0.64 0.24 14.07
C ASN A 684 0.33 -0.04 15.23
N LEU A 685 0.17 -1.18 15.91
CA LEU A 685 1.08 -1.59 17.00
C LEU A 685 2.53 -1.75 16.53
N MET A 686 2.73 -2.23 15.30
CA MET A 686 4.05 -2.55 14.78
C MET A 686 4.87 -1.31 14.44
N LEU A 687 4.28 -0.35 13.72
CA LEU A 687 4.95 0.92 13.48
C LEU A 687 5.12 1.67 14.80
N ARG A 688 4.09 1.76 15.67
CA ARG A 688 4.18 2.41 17.00
C ARG A 688 5.37 1.93 17.85
N GLN A 689 5.75 0.66 17.76
CA GLN A 689 6.85 0.08 18.53
C GLN A 689 8.26 0.25 17.92
N GLN A 690 8.38 0.81 16.71
CA GLN A 690 9.68 1.03 16.05
C GLN A 690 10.39 2.31 16.51
N THR A 691 9.72 3.25 17.19
CA THR A 691 10.31 4.57 17.50
C THR A 691 9.91 5.11 18.87
N ALA A 692 9.40 4.25 19.76
CA ALA A 692 8.95 4.63 21.10
C ALA A 692 10.13 5.01 22.01
N ASN A 693 10.66 6.22 21.82
CA ASN A 693 11.34 7.02 22.83
C ASN A 693 11.16 8.51 22.53
N SER A 694 9.95 8.93 22.14
CA SER A 694 9.60 10.34 22.26
C SER A 694 9.36 10.63 23.75
N THR A 695 10.31 11.30 24.40
CA THR A 695 10.12 11.91 25.74
C THR A 695 9.34 13.22 25.66
N ASP A 696 8.75 13.55 24.52
CA ASP A 696 8.04 14.80 24.26
C ASP A 696 6.53 14.62 24.47
N PRO A 697 5.99 14.98 25.65
CA PRO A 697 4.57 14.87 25.95
C PRO A 697 3.70 15.89 25.17
N SER A 698 4.28 16.86 24.46
CA SER A 698 3.51 17.87 23.71
C SER A 698 2.89 17.33 22.42
N PHE A 699 3.35 16.17 21.94
CA PHE A 699 2.86 15.47 20.75
C PHE A 699 2.85 13.96 21.01
N GLY A 700 1.96 13.48 21.89
CA GLY A 700 1.98 12.14 22.51
C GLY A 700 2.02 10.88 21.61
N GLN A 701 2.27 11.01 20.30
CA GLN A 701 2.41 9.91 19.34
C GLN A 701 3.73 10.00 18.56
N PRO A 702 4.50 8.90 18.42
CA PRO A 702 5.87 8.94 17.93
C PRO A 702 6.03 9.29 16.44
N TYR A 703 4.95 9.29 15.63
CA TYR A 703 5.04 9.59 14.18
C TYR A 703 4.24 10.79 13.70
N SER A 704 3.56 11.53 14.57
CA SER A 704 2.71 12.63 14.10
C SER A 704 3.53 13.70 13.40
N LYS A 705 4.66 14.10 13.98
CA LYS A 705 5.62 15.05 13.35
C LYS A 705 6.23 14.48 12.05
N ASP A 706 6.53 13.19 12.02
CA ASP A 706 7.04 12.51 10.83
C ASP A 706 6.02 12.51 9.69
N PHE A 707 4.74 12.24 9.99
CA PHE A 707 3.68 12.20 9.00
C PHE A 707 3.39 13.59 8.41
N ILE A 708 3.46 14.64 9.24
CA ILE A 708 3.34 16.03 8.76
C ILE A 708 4.49 16.36 7.81
N ALA A 709 5.72 16.05 8.20
CA ALA A 709 6.90 16.27 7.37
C ALA A 709 6.83 15.47 6.04
N PHE A 710 6.34 14.24 6.09
CA PHE A 710 6.08 13.41 4.91
C PHE A 710 5.05 14.06 3.97
N CYS A 711 3.91 14.49 4.51
CA CYS A 711 2.84 15.14 3.76
C CYS A 711 3.30 16.43 3.09
N GLN A 712 4.02 17.29 3.82
CA GLN A 712 4.59 18.52 3.27
C GLN A 712 5.61 18.25 2.15
N LYS A 713 6.54 17.31 2.37
CA LYS A 713 7.54 16.91 1.35
C LYS A 713 6.88 16.41 0.05
N ASN A 714 5.71 15.78 0.15
CA ASN A 714 5.00 15.17 -0.98
C ASN A 714 3.78 15.98 -1.44
N TYR A 715 3.59 17.22 -0.94
CA TYR A 715 2.41 18.04 -1.23
C TYR A 715 2.09 18.13 -2.72
N ASN A 716 3.06 18.54 -3.54
CA ASN A 716 2.84 18.72 -4.99
C ASN A 716 2.44 17.41 -5.68
N ALA A 717 3.04 16.28 -5.27
CA ALA A 717 2.72 14.98 -5.81
C ALA A 717 1.28 14.58 -5.43
N MET A 718 0.90 14.76 -4.16
CA MET A 718 -0.45 14.48 -3.66
C MET A 718 -1.50 15.38 -4.33
N TYR A 719 -1.28 16.69 -4.34
CA TYR A 719 -2.22 17.67 -4.91
C TYR A 719 -2.42 17.45 -6.41
N SER A 720 -1.36 17.20 -7.18
CA SER A 720 -1.48 16.97 -8.64
C SER A 720 -2.38 15.77 -8.99
N ARG A 721 -2.52 14.82 -8.06
CA ARG A 721 -3.29 13.59 -8.24
C ARG A 721 -4.73 13.71 -7.77
N ILE A 722 -5.04 14.74 -6.99
CA ILE A 722 -6.35 14.85 -6.34
C ILE A 722 -7.52 15.00 -7.32
N GLN A 723 -7.27 15.54 -8.51
CA GLN A 723 -8.25 15.63 -9.59
C GLN A 723 -8.74 14.25 -10.10
N TYR A 724 -8.05 13.16 -9.74
CA TYR A 724 -8.38 11.79 -10.09
C TYR A 724 -9.13 11.06 -8.96
N THR A 725 -9.41 11.70 -7.83
CA THR A 725 -10.24 11.12 -6.77
C THR A 725 -11.66 10.89 -7.28
N THR A 726 -12.34 9.91 -6.68
CA THR A 726 -13.74 9.62 -6.95
C THR A 726 -14.48 9.51 -5.61
N PRO A 727 -15.48 10.36 -5.32
CA PRO A 727 -15.92 11.50 -6.15
C PRO A 727 -14.85 12.60 -6.25
N LYS A 728 -14.93 13.41 -7.31
CA LYS A 728 -14.06 14.59 -7.46
C LYS A 728 -14.38 15.60 -6.37
N ILE A 729 -13.35 16.29 -5.91
CA ILE A 729 -13.51 17.42 -4.98
C ILE A 729 -14.09 18.59 -5.76
N GLU A 730 -15.17 19.15 -5.24
CA GLU A 730 -15.80 20.33 -5.82
C GLU A 730 -15.18 21.60 -5.23
N ASP A 731 -14.80 22.53 -6.11
CA ASP A 731 -14.35 23.84 -5.70
C ASP A 731 -15.48 24.61 -4.99
N ILE A 732 -15.23 25.09 -3.78
CA ILE A 732 -16.15 25.95 -3.06
C ILE A 732 -15.92 27.39 -3.52
N LYS A 733 -16.95 28.07 -4.00
CA LYS A 733 -16.87 29.49 -4.36
C LYS A 733 -17.06 30.34 -3.10
N LEU A 734 -16.11 31.25 -2.82
CA LEU A 734 -16.24 32.28 -1.79
C LEU A 734 -16.21 33.66 -2.46
N ASP A 735 -17.25 34.45 -2.21
CA ASP A 735 -17.42 35.80 -2.76
C ASP A 735 -18.30 36.68 -1.85
N ALA A 736 -18.77 37.82 -2.35
CA ALA A 736 -19.64 38.74 -1.61
C ALA A 736 -20.96 38.10 -1.17
N ASP A 737 -21.54 37.26 -2.03
CA ASP A 737 -22.86 36.67 -1.85
C ASP A 737 -22.76 35.38 -1.01
N ASN A 738 -21.60 34.71 -1.06
CA ASN A 738 -21.28 33.47 -0.35
C ASN A 738 -19.94 33.64 0.38
N PRO A 739 -19.86 34.50 1.40
CA PRO A 739 -18.59 34.81 2.08
C PRO A 739 -18.21 33.79 3.16
N MET A 740 -18.96 32.68 3.30
CA MET A 740 -18.68 31.63 4.27
C MET A 740 -18.97 30.25 3.68
N ALA A 741 -18.14 29.27 4.03
CA ALA A 741 -18.37 27.87 3.74
C ALA A 741 -18.20 27.00 4.98
N GLU A 742 -19.05 25.98 5.10
CA GLU A 742 -18.98 24.98 6.16
C GLU A 742 -18.29 23.72 5.62
N ILE A 743 -17.27 23.24 6.33
CA ILE A 743 -16.49 22.06 6.00
C ILE A 743 -16.77 20.97 7.01
N ASN A 744 -17.09 19.78 6.52
CA ASN A 744 -17.36 18.60 7.32
C ASN A 744 -16.21 17.61 7.17
N ILE A 745 -15.62 17.23 8.30
CA ILE A 745 -14.50 16.30 8.37
C ILE A 745 -14.94 15.04 9.11
N LYS A 746 -14.43 13.90 8.65
CA LYS A 746 -14.45 12.66 9.41
C LYS A 746 -13.05 12.33 9.90
N TRP A 747 -12.98 11.84 11.13
CA TRP A 747 -11.74 11.34 11.70
C TRP A 747 -11.22 10.14 10.90
N GLN A 748 -9.95 10.21 10.50
CA GLN A 748 -9.18 9.16 9.85
C GLN A 748 -7.71 9.32 10.26
N PRO A 749 -7.11 8.36 10.98
CA PRO A 749 -5.73 8.48 11.44
C PRO A 749 -4.77 8.43 10.26
N LEU A 750 -3.66 9.17 10.34
CA LEU A 750 -2.62 9.24 9.30
C LEU A 750 -3.21 9.40 7.89
N SER A 751 -4.08 10.39 7.74
CA SER A 751 -4.78 10.68 6.50
C SER A 751 -4.58 12.13 6.07
N ILE A 752 -4.92 12.41 4.81
CA ILE A 752 -4.94 13.75 4.26
C ILE A 752 -6.29 14.02 3.61
N ALA A 753 -6.75 15.26 3.65
CA ALA A 753 -7.84 15.73 2.79
C ALA A 753 -7.42 17.05 2.14
N PHE A 754 -8.15 17.45 1.11
CA PHE A 754 -7.96 18.76 0.52
C PHE A 754 -9.30 19.38 0.15
N GLN A 755 -9.35 20.70 0.18
CA GLN A 755 -10.49 21.48 -0.26
C GLN A 755 -10.00 22.69 -1.06
N ASP A 756 -10.52 22.83 -2.29
CA ASP A 756 -10.24 23.96 -3.15
C ASP A 756 -11.31 25.05 -2.96
N PHE A 757 -10.87 26.30 -2.85
CA PHE A 757 -11.70 27.49 -2.73
C PHE A 757 -11.42 28.47 -3.86
N ARG A 758 -12.42 28.75 -4.69
CA ARG A 758 -12.37 29.82 -5.70
C ARG A 758 -12.78 31.13 -5.08
N ILE A 759 -11.82 32.04 -4.94
CA ILE A 759 -12.02 33.35 -4.35
C ILE A 759 -12.24 34.37 -5.45
N ASP A 760 -13.30 35.16 -5.34
CA ASP A 760 -13.43 36.37 -6.15
C ASP A 760 -12.50 37.47 -5.59
N SER A 761 -11.22 37.37 -5.95
CA SER A 761 -10.16 38.27 -5.50
C SER A 761 -9.95 39.46 -6.42
N LYS A 762 -10.89 39.76 -7.33
CA LYS A 762 -10.76 40.89 -8.27
C LYS A 762 -11.71 42.01 -7.92
N GLY A 763 -11.18 43.23 -7.86
CA GLY A 763 -11.98 44.44 -7.75
C GLY A 763 -12.75 44.74 -9.05
N ALA A 764 -13.64 45.72 -9.01
CA ALA A 764 -14.41 46.17 -10.17
C ALA A 764 -13.53 46.62 -11.37
N ASP A 765 -12.28 47.01 -11.10
CA ASP A 765 -11.27 47.38 -12.10
C ASP A 765 -10.47 46.19 -12.65
N GLY A 766 -10.77 44.98 -12.19
CA GLY A 766 -10.11 43.73 -12.57
C GLY A 766 -8.76 43.47 -11.90
N LYS A 767 -8.30 44.34 -10.99
CA LYS A 767 -7.05 44.16 -10.25
C LYS A 767 -7.24 43.24 -9.04
N PRO A 768 -6.20 42.51 -8.61
CA PRO A 768 -6.26 41.70 -7.39
C PRO A 768 -6.47 42.58 -6.16
N VAL A 769 -7.41 42.18 -5.31
CA VAL A 769 -7.75 42.81 -4.03
C VAL A 769 -7.32 41.88 -2.90
N GLU A 770 -6.79 42.46 -1.84
CA GLU A 770 -6.38 41.72 -0.65
C GLU A 770 -7.59 41.18 0.10
N TYR A 771 -7.46 39.94 0.55
CA TYR A 771 -8.41 39.28 1.45
C TYR A 771 -7.66 38.44 2.48
N ARG A 772 -8.35 38.11 3.57
CA ARG A 772 -7.92 37.08 4.53
C ARG A 772 -9.02 36.05 4.68
N LEU A 773 -8.64 34.84 5.06
CA LEU A 773 -9.62 33.83 5.50
C LEU A 773 -9.54 33.69 7.00
N ALA A 774 -10.69 33.74 7.65
CA ALA A 774 -10.86 33.41 9.06
C ALA A 774 -11.47 32.02 9.14
N VAL A 775 -10.88 31.16 9.96
CA VAL A 775 -11.38 29.80 10.15
C VAL A 775 -11.84 29.68 11.59
N LYS A 776 -13.10 29.29 11.76
CA LYS A 776 -13.77 29.17 13.05
C LYS A 776 -14.25 27.75 13.25
N GLY A 777 -13.92 27.17 14.40
CA GLY A 777 -14.31 25.83 14.77
C GLY A 777 -13.22 25.18 15.60
N LYS A 778 -13.62 24.54 16.70
CA LYS A 778 -12.73 23.72 17.50
C LYS A 778 -12.84 22.29 17.02
N LEU A 779 -11.72 21.72 16.57
CA LEU A 779 -11.67 20.29 16.28
C LEU A 779 -11.51 19.53 17.59
N PRO A 780 -12.17 18.37 17.75
CA PRO A 780 -12.14 17.63 19.01
C PRO A 780 -10.82 16.89 19.26
N TRP A 781 -9.84 16.98 18.36
CA TRP A 781 -8.67 16.12 18.38
C TRP A 781 -7.34 16.87 18.48
N ASP A 782 -6.43 16.42 19.35
CA ASP A 782 -5.09 16.99 19.53
C ASP A 782 -4.13 16.57 18.39
N ASN A 783 -3.35 17.48 17.76
CA ASN A 783 -2.42 17.22 16.62
C ASN A 783 -3.07 17.15 15.22
N TYR A 784 -4.01 18.06 14.93
CA TYR A 784 -4.60 18.25 13.61
C TYR A 784 -4.06 19.53 12.95
N PHE A 785 -3.73 19.48 11.66
CA PHE A 785 -3.12 20.60 10.95
C PHE A 785 -3.84 20.93 9.66
N ILE A 786 -4.07 22.22 9.40
CA ILE A 786 -4.47 22.70 8.07
C ILE A 786 -3.32 23.47 7.44
N THR A 787 -2.95 23.02 6.25
CA THR A 787 -1.92 23.62 5.44
C THR A 787 -2.53 24.35 4.25
N ARG A 788 -2.31 25.66 4.17
CA ARG A 788 -2.76 26.47 3.04
C ARG A 788 -1.73 26.48 1.93
N ASN A 789 -2.19 26.32 0.69
CA ASN A 789 -1.37 26.39 -0.52
C ASN A 789 -2.04 27.21 -1.63
N PHE A 790 -1.22 27.80 -2.50
CA PHE A 790 -1.65 28.55 -3.67
C PHE A 790 -1.53 27.71 -4.95
N VAL A 791 -2.32 28.05 -5.97
CA VAL A 791 -2.39 27.38 -7.28
C VAL A 791 -1.04 27.23 -7.97
N ASP A 792 -0.14 28.19 -7.76
CA ASP A 792 1.20 28.19 -8.36
C ASP A 792 2.27 27.58 -7.44
N GLY A 793 1.87 27.00 -6.31
CA GLY A 793 2.75 26.37 -5.33
C GLY A 793 3.75 27.34 -4.68
N SER A 794 3.52 28.65 -4.78
CA SER A 794 4.57 29.64 -4.49
C SER A 794 4.93 29.78 -3.02
N LYS A 795 4.02 29.49 -2.08
CA LYS A 795 4.23 29.48 -0.61
C LYS A 795 3.22 28.59 0.12
N THR A 796 3.69 27.75 1.03
CA THR A 796 2.87 26.94 1.92
C THR A 796 2.89 27.54 3.32
N THR A 797 1.74 27.61 4.01
CA THR A 797 1.69 28.00 5.42
C THR A 797 0.80 27.02 6.16
N THR A 798 1.37 26.34 7.16
CA THR A 798 0.61 25.45 8.04
C THR A 798 0.12 26.21 9.26
N VAL A 799 -1.11 25.91 9.67
CA VAL A 799 -1.77 26.51 10.83
C VAL A 799 -2.30 25.41 11.75
N ASP A 800 -2.11 25.64 13.05
CA ASP A 800 -2.55 24.76 14.14
C ASP A 800 -3.95 25.18 14.64
N PHE A 801 -4.79 24.20 14.97
CA PHE A 801 -6.20 24.34 15.30
C PHE A 801 -6.53 24.35 16.80
N ASP A 802 -5.53 24.47 17.67
CA ASP A 802 -5.75 24.58 19.13
C ASP A 802 -6.61 25.80 19.54
N LYS A 803 -6.79 26.77 18.63
CA LYS A 803 -7.62 27.96 18.81
C LYS A 803 -9.00 27.78 18.17
N GLU A 804 -10.03 28.30 18.84
CA GLU A 804 -11.41 28.31 18.32
C GLU A 804 -11.55 29.13 17.02
N ILE A 805 -10.70 30.14 16.85
CA ILE A 805 -10.59 30.96 15.63
C ILE A 805 -9.10 31.15 15.31
N PHE A 806 -8.74 31.05 14.03
CA PHE A 806 -7.43 31.50 13.53
C PHE A 806 -7.55 32.16 12.16
N MET A 807 -6.53 32.94 11.82
CA MET A 807 -6.50 33.75 10.61
C MET A 807 -5.40 33.29 9.65
N LEU A 808 -5.77 33.01 8.40
CA LEU A 808 -4.80 32.78 7.35
C LEU A 808 -4.10 34.10 6.94
N PRO A 809 -2.87 34.06 6.40
CA PRO A 809 -2.18 35.24 5.91
C PRO A 809 -2.96 35.99 4.82
N VAL A 810 -2.68 37.29 4.65
CA VAL A 810 -3.22 38.11 3.55
C VAL A 810 -2.86 37.48 2.20
N SER A 811 -3.80 37.54 1.25
CA SER A 811 -3.63 37.01 -0.10
C SER A 811 -4.41 37.79 -1.13
N THR A 812 -4.00 37.63 -2.39
CA THR A 812 -4.66 38.14 -3.58
C THR A 812 -4.95 37.04 -4.61
N SER A 813 -4.72 35.76 -4.26
CA SER A 813 -4.94 34.62 -5.15
C SER A 813 -6.43 34.38 -5.45
N GLY A 814 -6.75 33.98 -6.69
CA GLY A 814 -8.10 33.59 -7.08
C GLY A 814 -8.48 32.15 -6.72
N LEU A 815 -7.51 31.33 -6.29
CA LEU A 815 -7.76 29.97 -5.82
C LEU A 815 -6.81 29.63 -4.67
N ILE A 816 -7.38 29.00 -3.65
CA ILE A 816 -6.68 28.53 -2.46
C ILE A 816 -7.00 27.05 -2.32
N THR A 817 -5.99 26.27 -1.96
CA THR A 817 -6.16 24.89 -1.53
C THR A 817 -5.84 24.80 -0.06
N LEU A 818 -6.76 24.24 0.72
CA LEU A 818 -6.46 23.76 2.06
C LEU A 818 -6.13 22.28 1.97
N MET A 819 -4.98 21.87 2.49
CA MET A 819 -4.62 20.47 2.73
C MET A 819 -4.74 20.22 4.23
N GLU A 820 -5.62 19.32 4.60
CA GLU A 820 -5.82 18.87 5.97
C GLU A 820 -4.92 17.66 6.22
N ILE A 821 -4.19 17.65 7.33
CA ILE A 821 -3.29 16.57 7.74
C ILE A 821 -3.77 16.05 9.09
N GLN A 822 -4.24 14.81 9.11
CA GLN A 822 -4.64 14.10 10.33
C GLN A 822 -3.48 13.22 10.76
N ALA A 823 -2.61 13.72 11.62
CA ALA A 823 -1.36 13.05 12.00
C ALA A 823 -1.48 12.10 13.21
N GLN A 824 -2.67 12.00 13.79
CA GLN A 824 -2.94 11.15 14.94
C GLN A 824 -3.01 9.68 14.55
N ILE A 825 -2.77 8.83 15.55
CA ILE A 825 -2.77 7.37 15.40
C ILE A 825 -3.77 6.72 16.38
N GLU A 826 -4.18 7.40 17.45
CA GLU A 826 -5.11 6.86 18.45
C GLU A 826 -6.56 7.04 18.02
N GLU A 827 -7.36 6.00 18.27
CA GLU A 827 -8.80 6.04 18.04
C GLU A 827 -9.46 7.05 18.97
N VAL A 828 -10.38 7.84 18.41
CA VAL A 828 -11.11 8.89 19.09
C VAL A 828 -12.49 8.38 19.51
N THR A 829 -13.13 9.03 20.47
CA THR A 829 -14.45 8.57 20.94
C THR A 829 -15.51 8.76 19.83
N ALA A 830 -16.62 8.02 19.90
CA ALA A 830 -17.67 8.05 18.87
C ALA A 830 -18.23 9.47 18.63
N ASP A 831 -18.34 10.27 19.69
CA ASP A 831 -18.81 11.66 19.63
C ASP A 831 -17.81 12.61 18.94
N GLU A 832 -16.57 12.16 18.78
CA GLU A 832 -15.48 12.89 18.16
C GLU A 832 -15.21 12.38 16.74
N GLN A 833 -15.96 11.44 16.16
CA GLN A 833 -15.62 10.88 14.83
C GLN A 833 -15.93 11.83 13.65
N SER A 834 -16.62 12.93 13.90
CA SER A 834 -16.91 13.96 12.91
C SER A 834 -16.75 15.35 13.51
N ALA A 835 -16.19 16.27 12.74
CA ALA A 835 -16.05 17.67 13.13
C ALA A 835 -16.49 18.58 11.99
N THR A 836 -16.96 19.77 12.36
CA THR A 836 -17.37 20.80 11.41
C THR A 836 -16.65 22.09 11.75
N TYR A 837 -16.10 22.75 10.74
CA TYR A 837 -15.52 24.08 10.87
C TYR A 837 -15.99 24.98 9.73
N GLN A 838 -15.92 26.28 9.94
CA GLN A 838 -16.39 27.30 9.03
C GLN A 838 -15.21 28.14 8.53
N VAL A 839 -15.22 28.47 7.24
CA VAL A 839 -14.22 29.32 6.59
C VAL A 839 -14.91 30.59 6.11
N TYR A 840 -14.52 31.74 6.65
CA TYR A 840 -15.05 33.07 6.31
C TYR A 840 -14.06 33.84 5.45
N LEU A 841 -14.57 34.52 4.43
CA LEU A 841 -13.83 35.40 3.55
C LEU A 841 -13.92 36.85 4.06
N LEU A 842 -12.84 37.33 4.68
CA LEU A 842 -12.69 38.75 5.03
C LEU A 842 -12.12 39.51 3.84
N ARG A 843 -12.97 40.27 3.16
CA ARG A 843 -12.60 41.10 2.01
C ARG A 843 -12.17 42.49 2.48
N GLN A 844 -11.46 43.21 1.63
CA GLN A 844 -11.20 44.63 1.84
C GLN A 844 -12.53 45.39 2.05
N PRO A 845 -12.73 46.03 3.21
CA PRO A 845 -13.89 46.89 3.44
C PRO A 845 -13.99 48.02 2.42
N GLU A 846 -15.21 48.40 2.07
CA GLU A 846 -15.48 49.57 1.21
C GLU A 846 -15.16 50.89 1.94
N GLU A 847 -15.26 52.01 1.23
CA GLU A 847 -14.99 53.33 1.80
C GLU A 847 -16.02 53.66 2.90
N PRO A 848 -15.60 54.04 4.12
CA PRO A 848 -16.51 54.63 5.08
C PRO A 848 -16.93 56.04 4.66
N THR A 849 -18.11 56.48 5.06
CA THR A 849 -18.47 57.91 4.91
C THR A 849 -17.77 58.71 6.00
N ILE A 850 -17.17 59.84 5.65
CA ILE A 850 -16.51 60.74 6.59
C ILE A 850 -17.09 62.15 6.44
N GLU A 851 -17.62 62.70 7.52
CA GLU A 851 -18.15 64.06 7.58
C GLU A 851 -17.63 64.77 8.84
N ILE A 852 -17.59 66.11 8.82
CA ILE A 852 -17.36 66.91 10.03
C ILE A 852 -18.72 67.44 10.48
N ASP A 853 -19.09 67.12 11.72
CA ASP A 853 -20.22 67.73 12.42
C ASP A 853 -19.73 68.40 13.71
N GLU A 854 -19.89 69.73 13.78
CA GLU A 854 -19.36 70.60 14.83
C GLU A 854 -17.88 70.33 15.17
N ASP A 855 -17.62 69.72 16.34
CA ASP A 855 -16.29 69.42 16.88
C ASP A 855 -15.89 67.94 16.69
N TYR A 856 -16.64 67.18 15.89
CA TYR A 856 -16.47 65.73 15.70
C TYR A 856 -16.21 65.36 14.24
N LEU A 857 -15.34 64.37 14.06
CA LEU A 857 -15.25 63.60 12.83
C LEU A 857 -16.25 62.45 12.93
N VAL A 858 -17.32 62.51 12.14
CA VAL A 858 -18.37 61.50 12.09
C VAL A 858 -18.00 60.48 11.01
N ILE A 859 -17.89 59.22 11.40
CA ILE A 859 -17.52 58.13 10.48
C ILE A 859 -18.65 57.10 10.46
N THR A 860 -19.21 56.88 9.27
CA THR A 860 -20.22 55.83 9.03
C THR A 860 -19.53 54.62 8.41
N PRO A 861 -19.52 53.45 9.07
CA PRO A 861 -18.91 52.25 8.52
C PRO A 861 -19.69 51.71 7.31
N PRO A 862 -19.02 51.10 6.33
CA PRO A 862 -19.67 50.42 5.21
C PRO A 862 -20.28 49.08 5.68
N ASP A 863 -21.03 48.41 4.79
CA ASP A 863 -21.48 47.04 5.02
C ASP A 863 -20.29 46.08 5.25
N TRP A 864 -20.51 45.07 6.08
CA TRP A 864 -19.50 44.09 6.49
C TRP A 864 -19.13 43.15 5.35
N SER A 865 -17.90 42.61 5.43
CA SER A 865 -17.45 41.59 4.48
C SER A 865 -18.20 40.25 4.59
N ILE A 866 -18.93 40.05 5.69
CA ILE A 866 -19.64 38.82 6.07
C ILE A 866 -21.09 39.09 6.53
N PRO A 867 -22.01 38.11 6.42
CA PRO A 867 -23.46 38.35 6.53
C PRO A 867 -23.94 38.49 7.97
N ASP A 868 -23.34 37.73 8.88
CA ASP A 868 -23.55 37.87 10.33
C ASP A 868 -22.21 38.22 10.99
N PRO A 869 -21.85 39.52 11.05
CA PRO A 869 -20.54 39.94 11.50
C PRO A 869 -20.25 39.55 12.95
N ARG A 870 -21.28 39.41 13.79
CA ARG A 870 -21.13 39.03 15.20
C ARG A 870 -20.79 37.56 15.40
N ASP A 871 -20.92 36.75 14.34
CA ASP A 871 -20.55 35.35 14.39
C ASP A 871 -19.03 35.17 14.51
N ILE A 872 -18.22 36.10 13.98
CA ILE A 872 -16.75 35.96 13.99
C ILE A 872 -15.98 37.25 14.30
N LEU A 873 -16.50 38.43 13.98
CA LEU A 873 -15.85 39.70 14.30
C LEU A 873 -16.15 40.10 15.75
N SER A 874 -15.12 40.60 16.42
CA SER A 874 -15.26 41.23 17.74
C SER A 874 -15.54 42.73 17.60
N GLY A 875 -15.22 43.32 16.46
CA GLY A 875 -15.44 44.72 16.16
C GLY A 875 -14.66 45.18 14.93
N TYR A 876 -14.34 46.47 14.90
CA TYR A 876 -13.49 47.05 13.86
C TYR A 876 -12.65 48.18 14.43
N ASP A 877 -11.54 48.46 13.77
CA ASP A 877 -10.69 49.60 14.06
C ASP A 877 -10.81 50.62 12.93
N ILE A 878 -11.06 51.87 13.30
CA ILE A 878 -11.04 53.01 12.38
C ILE A 878 -9.65 53.62 12.45
N ILE A 879 -8.95 53.64 11.32
CA ILE A 879 -7.63 54.23 11.17
C ILE A 879 -7.77 55.57 10.50
N ILE A 880 -7.51 56.64 11.25
CA ILE A 880 -7.64 58.02 10.81
C ILE A 880 -6.25 58.60 10.62
N THR A 881 -5.98 59.17 9.46
CA THR A 881 -4.82 60.04 9.25
C THR A 881 -5.29 61.47 9.23
N GLY A 882 -4.88 62.26 10.22
CA GLY A 882 -5.19 63.69 10.30
C GLY A 882 -4.06 64.60 9.78
N PRO A 883 -4.26 65.92 9.86
CA PRO A 883 -3.30 66.93 9.39
C PRO A 883 -1.88 66.71 9.92
N GLY A 884 -0.88 66.78 9.03
CA GLY A 884 0.53 66.50 9.34
C GLY A 884 0.91 65.01 9.39
N GLY A 885 -0.01 64.10 8.99
CA GLY A 885 0.26 62.67 8.78
C GLY A 885 0.25 61.82 10.06
N ALA A 886 -0.44 62.28 11.11
CA ALA A 886 -0.57 61.52 12.36
C ALA A 886 -1.69 60.47 12.24
N GLU A 887 -1.33 59.21 12.43
CA GLU A 887 -2.28 58.09 12.49
C GLU A 887 -2.90 57.98 13.90
N TYR A 888 -4.23 57.98 13.96
CA TYR A 888 -5.05 57.76 15.14
C TYR A 888 -5.91 56.51 14.91
N ARG A 889 -5.97 55.64 15.91
CA ARG A 889 -6.73 54.38 15.86
C ARG A 889 -7.85 54.43 16.89
N HIS A 890 -9.08 54.29 16.42
CA HIS A 890 -10.28 54.21 17.25
C HIS A 890 -10.86 52.80 17.18
N ARG A 891 -11.24 52.21 18.32
CA ARG A 891 -11.76 50.84 18.38
C ARG A 891 -13.26 50.87 18.60
N GLU A 892 -13.99 50.10 17.81
CA GLU A 892 -15.45 49.98 17.91
C GLU A 892 -15.91 48.52 17.95
N GLU A 893 -17.13 48.33 18.46
CA GLU A 893 -17.85 47.05 18.42
C GLU A 893 -18.56 46.88 17.07
N VAL A 894 -19.03 45.66 16.76
CA VAL A 894 -19.76 45.37 15.51
C VAL A 894 -21.09 46.13 15.46
N SER A 895 -21.09 47.26 14.75
CA SER A 895 -22.21 48.19 14.61
C SER A 895 -22.10 48.98 13.31
N LEU A 896 -23.22 49.17 12.62
CA LEU A 896 -23.33 50.07 11.45
C LEU A 896 -23.70 51.52 11.84
N ALA A 897 -23.71 51.82 13.15
CA ALA A 897 -24.01 53.16 13.63
C ALA A 897 -22.84 54.13 13.34
N GLU A 898 -23.19 55.41 13.17
CA GLU A 898 -22.21 56.50 13.07
C GLU A 898 -21.36 56.59 14.33
N VAL A 899 -20.08 56.86 14.15
CA VAL A 899 -19.09 56.99 15.22
C VAL A 899 -18.59 58.41 15.26
N GLU A 900 -18.86 59.10 16.36
CA GLU A 900 -18.43 60.48 16.60
C GLU A 900 -17.06 60.50 17.31
N ILE A 901 -16.02 60.97 16.62
CA ILE A 901 -14.66 61.05 17.16
C ILE A 901 -14.30 62.53 17.36
N PRO A 902 -14.06 63.00 18.61
CA PRO A 902 -13.73 64.40 18.84
C PRO A 902 -12.45 64.81 18.10
N LEU A 903 -12.52 65.87 17.29
CA LEU A 903 -11.37 66.37 16.50
C LEU A 903 -10.16 66.71 17.39
N LYS A 904 -10.42 67.16 18.63
CA LYS A 904 -9.38 67.45 19.65
C LYS A 904 -8.53 66.24 20.07
N ASP A 905 -9.04 65.03 19.86
CA ASP A 905 -8.37 63.78 20.23
C ASP A 905 -7.43 63.31 19.10
N ILE A 906 -7.65 63.78 17.87
CA ILE A 906 -6.81 63.53 16.69
C ILE A 906 -5.69 64.60 16.64
N LYS A 907 -4.64 64.40 17.44
CA LYS A 907 -3.54 65.38 17.56
C LYS A 907 -2.41 65.17 16.53
N PRO A 908 -1.87 66.25 15.91
CA PRO A 908 -0.71 66.13 15.04
C PRO A 908 0.55 65.73 15.82
N LYS A 909 1.29 64.72 15.33
CA LYS A 909 2.57 64.26 15.90
C LYS A 909 3.68 65.31 15.79
N ASP A 910 3.60 66.20 14.79
CA ASP A 910 4.57 67.25 14.54
C ASP A 910 3.87 68.54 14.07
N LYS A 911 3.75 69.50 14.99
CA LYS A 911 3.12 70.81 14.70
C LYS A 911 3.89 71.65 13.68
N SER A 912 5.12 71.27 13.32
CA SER A 912 5.93 71.98 12.32
C SER A 912 5.62 71.60 10.88
N LYS A 913 4.76 70.59 10.66
CA LYS A 913 4.34 70.10 9.34
C LYS A 913 2.90 70.45 8.97
N VAL A 914 2.19 71.20 9.81
CA VAL A 914 0.84 71.70 9.51
C VAL A 914 1.01 73.07 8.85
N SER A 915 0.68 73.20 7.57
CA SER A 915 0.71 74.50 6.89
C SER A 915 -0.51 75.33 7.31
N GLU A 916 -0.36 76.67 7.44
CA GLU A 916 -1.47 77.55 7.85
C GLU A 916 -2.54 77.73 6.75
N ASP A 917 -2.35 77.14 5.56
CA ASP A 917 -3.17 77.35 4.36
C ASP A 917 -3.73 76.05 3.73
N GLU A 918 -3.51 74.86 4.30
CA GLU A 918 -4.13 73.61 3.84
C GLU A 918 -5.41 73.31 4.64
N GLU A 919 -6.53 73.08 3.94
CA GLU A 919 -7.74 72.50 4.55
C GLU A 919 -7.36 71.20 5.28
N ASP A 920 -7.92 70.97 6.47
CA ASP A 920 -7.57 69.81 7.29
C ASP A 920 -7.89 68.51 6.53
N GLU A 921 -6.90 67.90 5.86
CA GLU A 921 -7.08 66.67 5.09
C GLU A 921 -7.15 65.48 6.07
N TYR A 922 -8.38 65.05 6.38
CA TYR A 922 -8.64 63.82 7.10
C TYR A 922 -8.89 62.68 6.12
N THR A 923 -8.22 61.55 6.35
CA THR A 923 -8.53 60.30 5.66
C THR A 923 -8.83 59.22 6.68
N ALA A 924 -9.78 58.34 6.41
CA ALA A 924 -10.04 57.19 7.26
C ALA A 924 -10.26 55.92 6.46
N TYR A 925 -9.87 54.80 7.03
CA TYR A 925 -10.25 53.48 6.55
C TYR A 925 -10.57 52.57 7.73
N ILE A 926 -11.34 51.52 7.45
CA ILE A 926 -11.74 50.55 8.45
C ILE A 926 -10.96 49.25 8.28
N VAL A 927 -10.65 48.61 9.40
CA VAL A 927 -10.11 47.26 9.44
C VAL A 927 -10.96 46.41 10.37
N GLU A 928 -11.56 45.36 9.84
CA GLU A 928 -12.34 44.40 10.63
C GLU A 928 -11.43 43.69 11.65
N ARG A 929 -11.89 43.52 12.89
CA ARG A 929 -11.10 43.02 14.02
C ARG A 929 -11.71 41.74 14.62
N ILE A 930 -10.85 40.78 14.89
CA ILE A 930 -11.14 39.57 15.66
C ILE A 930 -10.25 39.59 16.91
N ASP A 931 -10.86 39.66 18.09
CA ASP A 931 -10.16 39.57 19.36
C ASP A 931 -10.01 38.09 19.74
N MET A 932 -8.77 37.68 19.97
CA MET A 932 -8.38 36.30 20.24
C MET A 932 -8.49 35.99 21.75
N PRO A 933 -8.70 34.72 22.14
CA PRO A 933 -8.78 34.32 23.56
C PRO A 933 -7.52 34.64 24.38
N ASP A 934 -6.35 34.75 23.73
CA ASP A 934 -5.08 35.13 24.36
C ASP A 934 -4.96 36.65 24.60
N GLY A 935 -5.97 37.44 24.24
CA GLY A 935 -6.03 38.89 24.38
C GLY A 935 -5.37 39.67 23.24
N SER A 936 -4.82 38.98 22.23
CA SER A 936 -4.36 39.61 20.99
C SER A 936 -5.53 39.94 20.05
N SER A 937 -5.28 40.79 19.04
CA SER A 937 -6.27 41.08 17.99
C SER A 937 -5.67 40.75 16.62
N GLU A 938 -6.41 40.00 15.82
CA GLU A 938 -6.15 39.81 14.40
C GLU A 938 -7.07 40.70 13.57
N TYR A 939 -6.62 41.02 12.35
CA TYR A 939 -7.25 42.02 11.51
C TYR A 939 -7.50 41.49 10.10
N GLY A 940 -8.64 41.86 9.51
CA GLY A 940 -8.87 41.72 8.07
C GLY A 940 -7.90 42.56 7.22
N PRO A 941 -8.02 42.51 5.89
CA PRO A 941 -7.31 43.45 5.01
C PRO A 941 -7.70 44.91 5.32
N ASN A 942 -6.80 45.85 5.03
CA ASN A 942 -7.09 47.27 5.19
C ASN A 942 -8.21 47.70 4.23
N GLY A 943 -9.22 48.42 4.74
CA GLY A 943 -10.30 49.01 3.95
C GLY A 943 -9.81 50.04 2.94
N LYS A 944 -10.70 50.41 2.01
CA LYS A 944 -10.46 51.53 1.12
C LYS A 944 -10.43 52.84 1.92
N VAL A 945 -9.51 53.72 1.53
CA VAL A 945 -9.29 54.99 2.21
C VAL A 945 -10.29 56.00 1.69
N ALA A 946 -11.21 56.44 2.54
CA ALA A 946 -12.06 57.58 2.28
C ALA A 946 -11.32 58.87 2.65
N LYS A 947 -11.51 59.93 1.86
CA LYS A 947 -11.00 61.27 2.16
C LYS A 947 -12.17 62.21 2.45
N LEU A 948 -12.00 63.03 3.48
CA LEU A 948 -12.92 64.11 3.76
C LEU A 948 -12.98 65.06 2.55
N GLY A 949 -14.18 65.30 2.01
CA GLY A 949 -14.41 66.19 0.88
C GLY A 949 -14.58 65.53 -0.50
N ASP A 950 -14.51 64.20 -0.61
CA ASP A 950 -14.72 63.50 -1.89
C ASP A 950 -16.20 63.43 -2.35
N GLU A 951 -17.17 63.87 -1.53
CA GLU A 951 -18.57 64.08 -1.97
C GLU A 951 -18.78 65.48 -2.58
N LEU A 952 -18.78 65.57 -3.92
CA LEU A 952 -19.41 66.68 -4.63
C LEU A 952 -20.94 66.60 -4.47
N ARG A 953 -21.48 67.21 -3.42
CA ARG A 953 -22.93 67.51 -3.31
C ARG A 953 -23.26 68.76 -4.12
N PHE A 954 -23.89 68.59 -5.29
CA PHE A 954 -24.65 69.68 -5.91
C PHE A 954 -26.06 69.69 -5.30
N GLU A 955 -26.27 70.48 -4.26
CA GLU A 955 -27.61 71.00 -3.96
C GLU A 955 -27.79 72.28 -4.78
N ASP A 956 -28.58 72.21 -5.86
CA ASP A 956 -29.11 73.43 -6.47
C ASP A 956 -30.58 73.58 -6.07
N VAL A 957 -30.89 74.76 -5.54
CA VAL A 957 -32.20 75.17 -5.08
C VAL A 957 -33.07 75.34 -6.32
N ILE A 958 -33.89 74.33 -6.64
CA ILE A 958 -35.25 74.37 -7.20
C ILE A 958 -35.57 72.96 -7.74
N GLY A 959 -36.54 72.28 -7.12
CA GLY A 959 -36.90 70.91 -7.45
C GLY A 959 -37.49 70.74 -8.87
N GLN A 960 -36.96 69.75 -9.60
CA GLN A 960 -37.70 68.74 -10.38
C GLN A 960 -36.70 67.73 -10.98
N TYR A 961 -37.06 66.45 -10.98
CA TYR A 961 -36.26 65.33 -11.48
C TYR A 961 -36.04 65.37 -13.00
N ASP A 962 -34.89 64.79 -13.39
CA ASP A 962 -34.54 63.94 -14.56
C ASP A 962 -33.33 64.48 -15.34
N MET A 963 -32.16 63.84 -15.18
CA MET A 963 -31.23 63.46 -16.26
C MET A 963 -29.92 62.87 -15.69
N VAL A 964 -29.65 61.60 -16.03
CA VAL A 964 -28.30 61.03 -15.97
C VAL A 964 -27.51 61.59 -17.15
N GLN A 965 -26.40 62.31 -16.89
CA GLN A 965 -25.46 62.69 -17.93
C GLN A 965 -24.03 62.31 -17.54
N ASN A 966 -23.48 61.32 -18.25
CA ASN A 966 -22.05 61.01 -18.27
C ASN A 966 -21.30 62.15 -18.98
N VAL A 967 -20.35 62.80 -18.31
CA VAL A 967 -19.44 63.75 -18.95
C VAL A 967 -18.01 63.28 -18.74
N SER A 968 -17.52 62.49 -19.68
CA SER A 968 -16.09 62.23 -19.86
C SER A 968 -15.53 63.20 -20.90
N ASN A 969 -14.31 63.68 -20.62
CA ASN A 969 -13.42 64.47 -21.48
C ASN A 969 -13.60 65.99 -21.46
N PHE A 970 -12.84 66.65 -20.59
CA PHE A 970 -12.14 67.89 -20.97
C PHE A 970 -10.70 67.88 -20.43
N GLN A 971 -9.74 67.83 -21.36
CA GLN A 971 -8.39 68.35 -21.14
C GLN A 971 -8.47 69.87 -21.20
N THR A 972 -7.90 70.56 -20.21
CA THR A 972 -7.69 72.00 -20.22
C THR A 972 -6.50 72.39 -21.13
N PRO A 973 -6.45 73.66 -21.62
CA PRO A 973 -5.58 74.09 -22.73
C PRO A 973 -4.08 74.01 -22.47
#